data_AF-A0A6I1WWA7-F1
#
_entry.id   AF-A0A6I1WWA7-F1
#
_cell.length_a   1.000
_cell.length_b   1.000
_cell.length_c   1.000
_cell.angle_alpha   90.00
_cell.angle_beta   90.00
_cell.angle_gamma   90.00
#
_symmetry.space_group_name_H-M   'P 1'
#
loop_
_entity.id
_entity.type
_entity.pdbx_description
1 polymer ?
#
loop_
_entity_poly.entity_id
_entity_poly.type
_entity_poly.pdbx_seq_one_letter_code
_entity_poly.pdbx_strand_id
1 'polypeptide(L)'
;MNLLDDQHPTDLERIVGLSRRGFISAGALCGAAMFLGGNLLSRSALAAGVSSAASPLLGFASINAATSDSLSLPPGYRASVLISWGQPLHTNGPAFDLSGNGSADAQEVQFGDNNDGMSLFAFPDDPNRALLAINNEYTNYRYLYPHGGLPTSAEEVRKAQASEGVSVIEVQRKGDGWQFVQGSPFNRRIHGNTPIRLSGPAEGHALLRTQADINGARVLGTFQNCANGKTPWGTYLTCEENFTDCFGSSDPQQTFDAAQKRYGATLASREINWHLHDPRFDLATNPNELNRHGWVVEIDPFDPKSLPVKRTALGRFKHENAALAQTRDGRAVVYMGDDERGEFIYKFISRDRIDTQNPKANRDLLDHGTLYVARFDAGDKHPDHPKGQGQWIALRHGQNGIDASQGFANQAEVLIHARLAGSVVNATRMDRPEWIVVSPKDGQVYCTLTNNAKRGEDGQPVGGPNPREKNVYGQILRWKAHNDDHGADSFDWDLFVVAGNPVVHPKQPKGGSANITPQNMFNSPDGLGFDDAGRLWILTDGDYSNTGDFAGMGNNQMLCADPDSGEIRRFMVGPVGCEVTGISFSPDQKTLFVGIQHPGENGGSTFPEHLPNGKPRSSVMAISREFCSFKRSRGKLAPTGVSLR
;
A
#
# COMPACT_ATOMS: atom_id res chain seq x y z
N MET A 1 41.42 8.08 -77.98
CA MET A 1 41.45 9.50 -77.61
C MET A 1 40.46 9.71 -76.48
N ASN A 2 40.99 10.20 -75.35
CA ASN A 2 40.37 10.86 -74.19
C ASN A 2 39.03 10.39 -73.62
N LEU A 3 39.16 9.77 -72.44
CA LEU A 3 38.22 9.78 -71.31
C LEU A 3 38.11 11.21 -70.75
N LEU A 4 36.89 11.68 -70.51
CA LEU A 4 36.58 12.67 -69.45
C LEU A 4 35.20 12.34 -68.85
N ASP A 5 35.18 12.53 -67.53
CA ASP A 5 34.12 12.34 -66.52
C ASP A 5 32.72 12.88 -66.85
N ASP A 6 31.71 12.26 -66.23
CA ASP A 6 30.78 12.98 -65.33
C ASP A 6 29.94 11.98 -64.50
N GLN A 7 30.25 11.89 -63.20
CA GLN A 7 29.36 11.28 -62.19
C GLN A 7 28.79 12.37 -61.28
N HIS A 8 27.47 12.54 -61.30
CA HIS A 8 26.76 13.32 -60.28
C HIS A 8 26.31 12.40 -59.13
N PRO A 9 26.63 12.73 -57.86
CA PRO A 9 26.20 11.97 -56.68
C PRO A 9 24.74 12.24 -56.32
N THR A 10 24.10 11.24 -55.69
CA THR A 10 22.68 11.32 -55.26
C THR A 10 22.55 11.92 -53.86
N ASP A 11 21.36 12.43 -53.51
CA ASP A 11 21.11 13.21 -52.27
C ASP A 11 21.40 12.44 -50.96
N LEU A 12 21.51 11.11 -50.99
CA LEU A 12 21.93 10.31 -49.84
C LEU A 12 23.45 10.41 -49.58
N GLU A 13 24.25 10.69 -50.61
CA GLU A 13 25.71 10.85 -50.53
C GLU A 13 26.13 12.25 -50.06
N ARG A 14 25.19 13.21 -50.00
CA ARG A 14 25.42 14.56 -49.47
C ARG A 14 25.18 14.71 -47.96
N ILE A 15 24.53 13.75 -47.30
CA ILE A 15 24.12 13.91 -45.88
C ILE A 15 24.95 13.04 -44.92
N VAL A 16 25.62 11.98 -45.38
CA VAL A 16 26.46 11.15 -44.50
C VAL A 16 27.73 10.73 -45.26
N GLY A 17 28.80 11.53 -45.11
CA GLY A 17 30.06 11.40 -45.85
C GLY A 17 30.88 10.15 -45.51
N LEU A 18 30.38 8.96 -45.83
CA LEU A 18 31.12 7.69 -45.71
C LEU A 18 30.86 6.81 -46.94
N SER A 19 31.87 6.69 -47.81
CA SER A 19 31.80 5.83 -48.99
C SER A 19 32.09 4.37 -48.65
N ARG A 20 31.46 3.45 -49.40
CA ARG A 20 31.50 1.98 -49.25
C ARG A 20 32.90 1.33 -49.21
N ARG A 21 33.99 2.07 -49.44
CA ARG A 21 35.38 1.59 -49.33
C ARG A 21 36.07 1.89 -47.99
N GLY A 22 35.46 2.66 -47.09
CA GLY A 22 35.93 2.85 -45.71
C GLY A 22 35.46 1.78 -44.72
N PHE A 23 34.42 1.00 -45.07
CA PHE A 23 33.81 0.01 -44.17
C PHE A 23 34.50 -1.37 -44.19
N ILE A 24 35.37 -1.64 -45.18
CA ILE A 24 36.03 -2.96 -45.34
C ILE A 24 37.53 -2.91 -44.96
N SER A 25 38.14 -1.73 -44.86
CA SER A 25 39.53 -1.54 -44.44
C SER A 25 39.72 -1.38 -42.92
N ALA A 26 38.66 -1.18 -42.15
CA ALA A 26 38.70 -1.21 -40.67
C ALA A 26 38.51 -2.63 -40.07
N GLY A 27 38.06 -3.60 -40.87
CA GLY A 27 37.77 -4.97 -40.42
C GLY A 27 38.96 -5.94 -40.44
N ALA A 28 40.10 -5.57 -41.06
CA ALA A 28 41.22 -6.49 -41.27
C ALA A 28 42.46 -6.19 -40.41
N LEU A 29 42.47 -5.11 -39.62
CA LEU A 29 43.61 -4.74 -38.75
C LEU A 29 43.40 -5.03 -37.25
N CYS A 30 42.20 -5.43 -36.83
CA CYS A 30 41.95 -5.88 -35.45
C CYS A 30 42.07 -7.41 -35.25
N GLY A 31 42.26 -8.19 -36.32
CA GLY A 31 42.30 -9.66 -36.24
C GLY A 31 43.68 -10.26 -35.94
N ALA A 32 44.77 -9.51 -36.14
CA ALA A 32 46.14 -10.05 -36.05
C ALA A 32 46.92 -9.65 -34.78
N ALA A 33 46.40 -8.74 -33.96
CA ALA A 33 47.05 -8.32 -32.71
C ALA A 33 46.60 -9.11 -31.46
N MET A 34 45.61 -10.02 -31.57
CA MET A 34 45.05 -10.75 -30.42
C MET A 34 45.56 -12.20 -30.26
N PHE A 35 46.54 -12.65 -31.04
CA PHE A 35 46.99 -14.06 -30.98
C PHE A 35 48.33 -14.30 -30.27
N LEU A 36 49.09 -13.28 -29.85
CA LEU A 36 50.44 -13.46 -29.28
C LEU A 36 50.80 -12.49 -28.14
N GLY A 37 49.91 -12.30 -27.17
CA GLY A 37 50.24 -11.46 -26.00
C GLY A 37 49.22 -11.57 -24.89
N GLY A 38 49.30 -12.64 -24.10
CA GLY A 38 48.55 -12.74 -22.86
C GLY A 38 48.97 -11.65 -21.88
N ASN A 39 48.01 -10.86 -21.42
CA ASN A 39 48.08 -10.23 -20.10
C ASN A 39 46.69 -10.11 -19.48
N LEU A 40 46.62 -10.50 -18.21
CA LEU A 40 45.46 -10.93 -17.43
C LEU A 40 44.52 -9.79 -16.96
N LEU A 41 44.37 -8.70 -17.71
CA LEU A 41 43.67 -7.49 -17.23
C LEU A 41 42.48 -6.99 -18.06
N SER A 42 42.06 -7.70 -19.10
CA SER A 42 40.95 -7.25 -19.97
C SER A 42 39.75 -8.19 -20.05
N ARG A 43 39.73 -9.29 -19.28
CA ARG A 43 38.55 -10.17 -19.17
C ARG A 43 37.55 -9.74 -18.09
N SER A 44 37.93 -8.86 -17.17
CA SER A 44 37.07 -8.40 -16.07
C SER A 44 36.15 -7.24 -16.46
N ALA A 45 36.50 -6.44 -17.48
CA ALA A 45 35.73 -5.26 -17.86
C ALA A 45 34.62 -5.55 -18.90
N LEU A 46 34.78 -6.56 -19.76
CA LEU A 46 33.69 -7.02 -20.65
C LEU A 46 32.78 -8.08 -20.00
N ALA A 47 33.22 -8.71 -18.92
CA ALA A 47 32.35 -9.56 -18.09
C ALA A 47 31.46 -8.72 -17.14
N ALA A 48 31.90 -7.53 -16.73
CA ALA A 48 31.10 -6.60 -15.94
C ALA A 48 30.00 -5.86 -16.76
N GLY A 49 30.12 -5.82 -18.10
CA GLY A 49 29.15 -5.18 -18.99
C GLY A 49 28.04 -6.10 -19.52
N VAL A 50 28.09 -7.40 -19.24
CA VAL A 50 27.12 -8.41 -19.74
C VAL A 50 26.72 -9.39 -18.62
N SER A 51 26.72 -8.95 -17.35
CA SER A 51 26.30 -9.78 -16.20
C SER A 51 25.39 -9.08 -15.20
N SER A 52 24.66 -8.02 -15.57
CA SER A 52 23.29 -7.90 -15.07
C SER A 52 22.42 -8.78 -15.98
N ALA A 53 22.40 -10.08 -15.72
CA ALA A 53 21.36 -10.91 -16.30
C ALA A 53 20.03 -10.23 -15.92
N ALA A 54 19.20 -9.88 -16.91
CA ALA A 54 17.89 -9.30 -16.64
C ALA A 54 17.19 -10.11 -15.55
N SER A 55 16.63 -9.45 -14.53
CA SER A 55 16.01 -10.16 -13.41
C SER A 55 15.12 -11.31 -13.91
N PRO A 56 15.26 -12.53 -13.36
CA PRO A 56 14.40 -13.65 -13.74
C PRO A 56 12.94 -13.42 -13.31
N LEU A 57 12.69 -12.48 -12.38
CA LEU A 57 11.36 -12.15 -11.88
C LEU A 57 10.65 -11.11 -12.76
N LEU A 58 11.38 -10.14 -13.32
CA LEU A 58 10.81 -8.98 -14.01
C LEU A 58 10.59 -9.23 -15.51
N GLY A 59 9.47 -9.90 -15.81
CA GLY A 59 9.08 -10.33 -17.16
C GLY A 59 8.48 -9.26 -18.09
N PHE A 60 8.60 -7.97 -17.77
CA PHE A 60 8.08 -6.85 -18.55
C PHE A 60 9.09 -5.71 -18.63
N ALA A 61 9.02 -4.89 -19.69
CA ALA A 61 9.85 -3.68 -19.81
C ALA A 61 9.26 -2.54 -18.96
N SER A 62 10.12 -1.77 -18.29
CA SER A 62 9.67 -0.60 -17.53
C SER A 62 8.96 0.39 -18.45
N ILE A 63 7.80 0.89 -18.04
CA ILE A 63 7.09 1.95 -18.76
C ILE A 63 7.59 3.34 -18.34
N ASN A 64 7.33 4.33 -19.19
CA ASN A 64 7.58 5.74 -18.86
C ASN A 64 6.58 6.22 -17.79
N ALA A 65 6.93 7.29 -17.09
CA ALA A 65 5.95 8.09 -16.35
C ALA A 65 4.90 8.66 -17.30
N ALA A 66 3.70 8.94 -16.77
CA ALA A 66 2.59 9.51 -17.52
C ALA A 66 1.82 10.51 -16.65
N THR A 67 1.06 11.41 -17.30
CA THR A 67 0.20 12.40 -16.64
C THR A 67 -1.23 12.36 -17.18
N SER A 68 -1.58 11.30 -17.92
CA SER A 68 -2.90 11.13 -18.53
C SER A 68 -3.94 10.72 -17.49
N ASP A 69 -5.20 11.11 -17.72
CA ASP A 69 -6.35 10.63 -16.93
C ASP A 69 -6.76 9.21 -17.37
N SER A 70 -5.84 8.25 -17.27
CA SER A 70 -6.04 6.86 -17.68
C SER A 70 -4.98 5.95 -17.05
N LEU A 71 -5.23 4.64 -17.07
CA LEU A 71 -4.21 3.65 -16.74
C LEU A 71 -3.22 3.45 -17.89
N SER A 72 -1.93 3.59 -17.60
CA SER A 72 -0.85 3.18 -18.49
C SER A 72 -0.24 1.86 -18.01
N LEU A 73 -0.07 0.89 -18.92
CA LEU A 73 0.43 -0.45 -18.63
C LEU A 73 1.48 -0.90 -19.66
N PRO A 74 2.29 -1.94 -19.37
CA PRO A 74 3.26 -2.45 -20.33
C PRO A 74 2.54 -3.16 -21.49
N PRO A 75 3.16 -3.25 -22.67
CA PRO A 75 2.58 -3.98 -23.81
C PRO A 75 2.16 -5.41 -23.45
N GLY A 76 0.97 -5.81 -23.89
CA GLY A 76 0.40 -7.14 -23.63
C GLY A 76 -0.33 -7.28 -22.29
N TYR A 77 -0.55 -6.18 -21.57
CA TYR A 77 -1.43 -6.11 -20.40
C TYR A 77 -2.69 -5.30 -20.71
N ARG A 78 -3.79 -5.66 -20.03
CA ARG A 78 -5.06 -4.93 -20.06
C ARG A 78 -5.60 -4.77 -18.64
N ALA A 79 -6.42 -3.74 -18.43
CA ALA A 79 -7.16 -3.50 -17.20
C ALA A 79 -8.67 -3.45 -17.47
N SER A 80 -9.46 -3.86 -16.48
CA SER A 80 -10.91 -3.65 -16.43
C SER A 80 -11.33 -3.19 -15.04
N VAL A 81 -12.31 -2.29 -14.95
CA VAL A 81 -12.94 -1.94 -13.67
C VAL A 81 -13.64 -3.17 -13.10
N LEU A 82 -13.27 -3.57 -11.88
CA LEU A 82 -13.96 -4.63 -11.14
C LEU A 82 -15.22 -4.08 -10.45
N ILE A 83 -15.04 -2.98 -9.72
CA ILE A 83 -16.09 -2.29 -8.96
C ILE A 83 -15.63 -0.84 -8.69
N SER A 84 -16.59 0.06 -8.51
CA SER A 84 -16.34 1.48 -8.21
C SER A 84 -17.25 1.96 -7.07
N TRP A 85 -16.83 3.01 -6.38
CA TRP A 85 -17.60 3.71 -5.34
C TRP A 85 -19.06 3.91 -5.76
N GLY A 86 -20.00 3.54 -4.87
CA GLY A 86 -21.43 3.70 -5.09
C GLY A 86 -22.11 2.53 -5.82
N GLN A 87 -21.37 1.50 -6.23
CA GLN A 87 -21.97 0.27 -6.79
C GLN A 87 -22.89 -0.39 -5.76
N PRO A 88 -24.19 -0.63 -6.03
CA PRO A 88 -25.05 -1.39 -5.12
C PRO A 88 -24.54 -2.82 -4.93
N LEU A 89 -24.46 -3.27 -3.68
CA LEU A 89 -23.94 -4.59 -3.35
C LEU A 89 -24.99 -5.70 -3.46
N HIS A 90 -26.26 -5.36 -3.20
CA HIS A 90 -27.36 -6.33 -3.13
C HIS A 90 -28.28 -6.26 -4.35
N THR A 91 -29.05 -7.32 -4.58
CA THR A 91 -30.08 -7.36 -5.64
C THR A 91 -31.10 -6.26 -5.40
N ASN A 92 -31.48 -5.53 -6.46
CA ASN A 92 -32.36 -4.36 -6.38
C ASN A 92 -31.84 -3.22 -5.47
N GLY A 93 -30.54 -3.22 -5.15
CA GLY A 93 -29.92 -2.12 -4.42
C GLY A 93 -29.96 -0.80 -5.21
N PRO A 94 -29.90 0.36 -4.53
CA PRO A 94 -30.01 1.67 -5.17
C PRO A 94 -28.83 1.90 -6.12
N ALA A 95 -29.13 2.31 -7.35
CA ALA A 95 -28.09 2.67 -8.32
C ALA A 95 -27.32 3.91 -7.85
N PHE A 96 -26.06 4.03 -8.28
CA PHE A 96 -25.25 5.21 -7.99
C PHE A 96 -25.86 6.47 -8.63
N ASP A 97 -25.94 7.54 -7.85
CA ASP A 97 -26.45 8.83 -8.31
C ASP A 97 -25.31 9.83 -8.51
N LEU A 98 -24.98 10.07 -9.79
CA LEU A 98 -23.93 11.00 -10.21
C LEU A 98 -24.18 12.44 -9.72
N SER A 99 -25.42 12.84 -9.43
CA SER A 99 -25.73 14.17 -8.92
C SER A 99 -25.32 14.38 -7.45
N GLY A 100 -25.02 13.30 -6.72
CA GLY A 100 -24.72 13.34 -5.29
C GLY A 100 -25.95 13.28 -4.38
N ASN A 101 -27.17 13.20 -4.91
CA ASN A 101 -28.40 13.18 -4.11
C ASN A 101 -28.73 11.83 -3.45
N GLY A 102 -27.91 10.79 -3.66
CA GLY A 102 -28.06 9.51 -2.94
C GLY A 102 -28.05 9.69 -1.42
N SER A 103 -28.89 8.96 -0.70
CA SER A 103 -29.03 9.06 0.77
C SER A 103 -27.92 8.32 1.52
N ALA A 104 -27.83 8.52 2.85
CA ALA A 104 -26.95 7.71 3.69
C ALA A 104 -27.37 6.23 3.67
N ASP A 105 -28.68 5.95 3.75
CA ASP A 105 -29.22 4.58 3.65
C ASP A 105 -28.79 3.88 2.35
N ALA A 106 -28.73 4.61 1.24
CA ALA A 106 -28.24 4.06 -0.03
C ALA A 106 -26.74 3.77 0.02
N GLN A 107 -25.96 4.69 0.58
CA GLN A 107 -24.52 4.53 0.72
C GLN A 107 -24.14 3.36 1.65
N GLU A 108 -24.93 3.09 2.69
CA GLU A 108 -24.75 1.96 3.62
C GLU A 108 -24.87 0.59 2.94
N VAL A 109 -25.47 0.50 1.74
CA VAL A 109 -25.64 -0.75 0.96
C VAL A 109 -24.94 -0.72 -0.41
N GLN A 110 -24.11 0.30 -0.64
CA GLN A 110 -23.28 0.46 -1.82
C GLN A 110 -21.81 0.25 -1.46
N PHE A 111 -20.96 -0.06 -2.44
CA PHE A 111 -19.50 -0.05 -2.27
C PHE A 111 -19.06 1.33 -1.75
N GLY A 112 -18.20 1.33 -0.74
CA GLY A 112 -17.73 2.57 -0.10
C GLY A 112 -16.85 3.42 -1.01
N ASP A 113 -16.50 4.61 -0.54
CA ASP A 113 -15.61 5.54 -1.25
C ASP A 113 -14.14 5.19 -0.96
N ASN A 114 -13.22 5.81 -1.70
CA ASN A 114 -11.76 5.72 -1.51
C ASN A 114 -11.31 4.33 -1.07
N ASN A 115 -11.47 3.37 -2.00
CA ASN A 115 -11.05 2.00 -1.74
C ASN A 115 -9.54 1.92 -1.54
N ASP A 116 -9.14 1.18 -0.52
CA ASP A 116 -7.75 1.09 -0.10
C ASP A 116 -7.31 -0.38 0.04
N GLY A 117 -6.68 -0.76 1.15
CA GLY A 117 -6.17 -2.09 1.41
C GLY A 117 -7.22 -3.17 1.16
N MET A 118 -6.77 -4.30 0.62
CA MET A 118 -7.66 -5.39 0.26
C MET A 118 -6.99 -6.75 0.28
N SER A 119 -7.77 -7.77 0.61
CA SER A 119 -7.36 -9.17 0.61
C SER A 119 -8.35 -10.05 -0.15
N LEU A 120 -7.84 -10.90 -1.04
CA LEU A 120 -8.62 -11.95 -1.70
C LEU A 120 -8.61 -13.26 -0.89
N PHE A 121 -9.78 -13.84 -0.70
CA PHE A 121 -10.02 -15.14 -0.07
C PHE A 121 -10.69 -16.08 -1.07
N ALA A 122 -9.96 -17.09 -1.55
CA ALA A 122 -10.52 -18.08 -2.46
C ALA A 122 -11.61 -18.92 -1.75
N PHE A 123 -12.68 -19.27 -2.46
CA PHE A 123 -13.61 -20.26 -1.95
C PHE A 123 -12.92 -21.64 -1.89
N PRO A 124 -12.98 -22.36 -0.76
CA PRO A 124 -12.32 -23.66 -0.63
C PRO A 124 -12.83 -24.71 -1.63
N ASP A 125 -14.08 -24.58 -2.08
CA ASP A 125 -14.82 -25.55 -2.90
C ASP A 125 -15.02 -25.12 -4.36
N ASP A 126 -14.68 -23.88 -4.73
CA ASP A 126 -14.81 -23.39 -6.11
C ASP A 126 -13.64 -22.46 -6.52
N PRO A 127 -12.72 -22.91 -7.40
CA PRO A 127 -11.57 -22.12 -7.83
C PRO A 127 -11.95 -20.90 -8.70
N ASN A 128 -13.22 -20.81 -9.14
CA ASN A 128 -13.73 -19.68 -9.89
C ASN A 128 -14.45 -18.66 -9.00
N ARG A 129 -14.49 -18.85 -7.68
CA ARG A 129 -15.10 -17.91 -6.74
C ARG A 129 -14.09 -17.45 -5.70
N ALA A 130 -14.19 -16.18 -5.34
CA ALA A 130 -13.44 -15.62 -4.23
C ALA A 130 -14.24 -14.51 -3.55
N LEU A 131 -13.90 -14.21 -2.30
CA LEU A 131 -14.31 -12.99 -1.63
C LEU A 131 -13.15 -12.00 -1.65
N LEU A 132 -13.45 -10.73 -1.87
CA LEU A 132 -12.54 -9.62 -1.61
C LEU A 132 -13.09 -8.85 -0.42
N ALA A 133 -12.29 -8.67 0.62
CA ALA A 133 -12.54 -7.66 1.65
C ALA A 133 -11.67 -6.46 1.30
N ILE A 134 -12.31 -5.30 1.11
CA ILE A 134 -11.69 -4.08 0.60
C ILE A 134 -12.03 -2.95 1.54
N ASN A 135 -11.02 -2.25 2.05
CA ASN A 135 -11.22 -1.07 2.87
C ASN A 135 -11.79 0.08 2.06
N ASN A 136 -12.46 0.98 2.78
CA ASN A 136 -12.96 2.25 2.30
C ASN A 136 -12.53 3.30 3.32
N GLU A 137 -11.51 4.08 2.97
CA GLU A 137 -10.76 4.83 3.97
C GLU A 137 -11.49 6.09 4.40
N TYR A 138 -11.69 7.01 3.46
CA TYR A 138 -12.35 8.30 3.67
C TYR A 138 -13.31 8.61 2.50
N THR A 139 -13.75 9.86 2.38
CA THR A 139 -14.60 10.27 1.25
C THR A 139 -14.28 11.67 0.76
N ASN A 140 -14.55 11.91 -0.52
CA ASN A 140 -14.34 13.21 -1.16
C ASN A 140 -15.63 14.04 -1.09
N TYR A 141 -15.74 14.96 -0.12
CA TYR A 141 -16.96 15.77 0.06
C TYR A 141 -17.40 16.54 -1.19
N ARG A 142 -16.45 17.00 -2.00
CA ARG A 142 -16.69 17.63 -3.31
C ARG A 142 -17.51 16.77 -4.27
N TYR A 143 -17.47 15.45 -4.10
CA TYR A 143 -18.17 14.47 -4.92
C TYR A 143 -19.30 13.78 -4.16
N LEU A 144 -19.20 13.63 -2.85
CA LEU A 144 -20.20 12.95 -2.02
C LEU A 144 -21.53 13.71 -1.97
N TYR A 145 -21.48 15.04 -1.86
CA TYR A 145 -22.67 15.87 -1.68
C TYR A 145 -22.99 16.69 -2.95
N PRO A 146 -24.27 17.02 -3.20
CA PRO A 146 -24.66 17.87 -4.32
C PRO A 146 -24.04 19.27 -4.25
N HIS A 147 -23.85 19.80 -3.02
CA HIS A 147 -23.25 21.11 -2.80
C HIS A 147 -21.71 21.09 -2.81
N GLY A 148 -21.10 19.90 -2.71
CA GLY A 148 -19.64 19.70 -2.81
C GLY A 148 -18.82 20.28 -1.65
N GLY A 149 -19.45 20.62 -0.52
CA GLY A 149 -18.81 21.21 0.66
C GLY A 149 -18.83 20.30 1.89
N LEU A 150 -18.47 20.87 3.05
CA LEU A 150 -18.50 20.19 4.34
C LEU A 150 -19.93 19.75 4.73
N PRO A 151 -20.09 18.69 5.54
CA PRO A 151 -21.40 18.25 5.99
C PRO A 151 -22.12 19.34 6.79
N THR A 152 -23.43 19.47 6.54
CA THR A 152 -24.30 20.52 7.11
C THR A 152 -25.44 19.95 7.95
N SER A 153 -25.53 18.62 8.07
CA SER A 153 -26.58 17.93 8.81
C SER A 153 -26.12 16.57 9.32
N ALA A 154 -26.87 16.00 10.27
CA ALA A 154 -26.63 14.66 10.78
C ALA A 154 -26.72 13.58 9.70
N GLU A 155 -27.60 13.75 8.71
CA GLU A 155 -27.74 12.80 7.60
C GLU A 155 -26.53 12.86 6.64
N GLU A 156 -25.96 14.04 6.42
CA GLU A 156 -24.73 14.18 5.64
C GLU A 156 -23.53 13.56 6.37
N VAL A 157 -23.41 13.78 7.68
CA VAL A 157 -22.41 13.09 8.51
C VAL A 157 -22.59 11.57 8.44
N ARG A 158 -23.83 11.07 8.57
CA ARG A 158 -24.13 9.64 8.42
C ARG A 158 -23.75 9.12 7.05
N LYS A 159 -23.96 9.90 5.98
CA LYS A 159 -23.56 9.54 4.62
C LYS A 159 -22.04 9.42 4.47
N ALA A 160 -21.26 10.34 5.06
CA ALA A 160 -19.81 10.22 5.09
C ALA A 160 -19.35 8.98 5.86
N GLN A 161 -19.88 8.76 7.07
CA GLN A 161 -19.62 7.56 7.87
C GLN A 161 -20.01 6.27 7.12
N ALA A 162 -21.04 6.33 6.27
CA ALA A 162 -21.48 5.22 5.42
C ALA A 162 -20.57 4.99 4.20
N SER A 163 -19.76 5.97 3.80
CA SER A 163 -18.77 5.80 2.72
C SER A 163 -17.54 5.02 3.19
N GLU A 164 -17.20 5.09 4.47
CA GLU A 164 -16.00 4.48 5.07
C GLU A 164 -16.25 3.05 5.58
N GLY A 165 -15.20 2.35 6.01
CA GLY A 165 -15.27 1.00 6.56
C GLY A 165 -14.65 -0.07 5.67
N VAL A 166 -15.40 -1.15 5.45
CA VAL A 166 -15.01 -2.30 4.62
C VAL A 166 -16.18 -2.73 3.75
N SER A 167 -15.89 -2.96 2.47
CA SER A 167 -16.75 -3.65 1.52
C SER A 167 -16.27 -5.08 1.33
N VAL A 168 -17.07 -6.06 1.74
CA VAL A 168 -16.88 -7.48 1.36
C VAL A 168 -17.71 -7.75 0.12
N ILE A 169 -17.06 -8.27 -0.93
CA ILE A 169 -17.72 -8.61 -2.20
C ILE A 169 -17.35 -10.01 -2.66
N GLU A 170 -18.29 -10.72 -3.25
CA GLU A 170 -18.00 -11.91 -4.04
C GLU A 170 -17.57 -11.51 -5.45
N VAL A 171 -16.51 -12.16 -5.92
CA VAL A 171 -16.10 -12.14 -7.32
C VAL A 171 -16.12 -13.55 -7.89
N GLN A 172 -16.51 -13.65 -9.15
CA GLN A 172 -16.54 -14.91 -9.86
C GLN A 172 -15.82 -14.77 -11.20
N ARG A 173 -14.99 -15.75 -11.54
CA ARG A 173 -14.37 -15.86 -12.86
C ARG A 173 -15.44 -16.27 -13.88
N LYS A 174 -15.67 -15.42 -14.89
CA LYS A 174 -16.52 -15.70 -16.05
C LYS A 174 -15.73 -15.43 -17.32
N GLY A 175 -15.67 -16.40 -18.23
CA GLY A 175 -14.83 -16.30 -19.42
C GLY A 175 -13.35 -16.11 -19.05
N ASP A 176 -12.76 -15.01 -19.48
CA ASP A 176 -11.34 -14.69 -19.31
C ASP A 176 -11.04 -13.73 -18.14
N GLY A 177 -12.03 -13.33 -17.33
CA GLY A 177 -11.86 -12.33 -16.27
C GLY A 177 -12.64 -12.60 -14.98
N TRP A 178 -12.23 -11.95 -13.90
CA TRP A 178 -12.96 -11.90 -12.63
C TRP A 178 -13.96 -10.74 -12.64
N GLN A 179 -15.18 -10.99 -12.17
CA GLN A 179 -16.27 -10.02 -12.17
C GLN A 179 -16.97 -10.00 -10.82
N PHE A 180 -17.42 -8.82 -10.40
CA PHE A 180 -18.26 -8.64 -9.22
C PHE A 180 -19.60 -9.39 -9.35
N VAL A 181 -20.04 -10.05 -8.27
CA VAL A 181 -21.31 -10.76 -8.18
C VAL A 181 -22.29 -9.97 -7.31
N GLN A 182 -23.06 -9.07 -7.92
CA GLN A 182 -24.12 -8.35 -7.21
C GLN A 182 -25.18 -9.30 -6.67
N GLY A 183 -25.63 -9.08 -5.43
CA GLY A 183 -26.63 -9.92 -4.78
C GLY A 183 -26.09 -11.22 -4.15
N SER A 184 -24.78 -11.44 -4.16
CA SER A 184 -24.19 -12.53 -3.37
C SER A 184 -24.59 -12.38 -1.88
N PRO A 185 -24.92 -13.49 -1.18
CA PRO A 185 -25.21 -13.46 0.24
C PRO A 185 -24.00 -13.09 1.11
N PHE A 186 -22.78 -13.13 0.55
CA PHE A 186 -21.55 -12.72 1.23
C PHE A 186 -21.28 -11.22 1.11
N ASN A 187 -21.92 -10.53 0.16
CA ASN A 187 -21.71 -9.11 -0.01
C ASN A 187 -22.16 -8.36 1.25
N ARG A 188 -21.30 -7.46 1.75
CA ARG A 188 -21.55 -6.78 3.03
C ARG A 188 -20.83 -5.44 3.08
N ARG A 189 -21.51 -4.44 3.64
CA ARG A 189 -20.85 -3.24 4.18
C ARG A 189 -20.69 -3.38 5.68
N ILE A 190 -19.49 -3.03 6.13
CA ILE A 190 -19.17 -2.66 7.50
C ILE A 190 -18.76 -1.20 7.38
N HIS A 191 -19.38 -0.29 8.13
CA HIS A 191 -19.23 1.15 7.95
C HIS A 191 -19.12 1.86 9.30
N GLY A 192 -18.95 3.19 9.30
CA GLY A 192 -18.70 4.02 10.48
C GLY A 192 -19.79 4.03 11.57
N ASN A 193 -20.91 3.32 11.34
CA ASN A 193 -21.99 3.09 12.32
C ASN A 193 -22.32 1.61 12.56
N THR A 194 -21.61 0.67 11.94
CA THR A 194 -21.83 -0.76 12.17
C THR A 194 -21.47 -1.14 13.61
N PRO A 195 -22.30 -1.92 14.34
CA PRO A 195 -21.94 -2.40 15.67
C PRO A 195 -20.72 -3.33 15.63
N ILE A 196 -19.72 -3.04 16.45
CA ILE A 196 -18.45 -3.77 16.55
C ILE A 196 -18.17 -4.11 18.02
N ARG A 197 -17.59 -5.29 18.26
CA ARG A 197 -17.14 -5.73 19.58
C ARG A 197 -15.71 -5.24 19.83
N LEU A 198 -15.38 -4.86 21.06
CA LEU A 198 -13.98 -4.75 21.50
C LEU A 198 -13.57 -6.05 22.19
N SER A 199 -12.34 -6.52 21.95
CA SER A 199 -11.76 -7.62 22.73
C SER A 199 -10.26 -7.49 22.94
N GLY A 200 -9.71 -8.35 23.81
CA GLY A 200 -8.35 -8.24 24.31
C GLY A 200 -8.23 -7.45 25.63
N PRO A 201 -7.01 -7.15 26.09
CA PRO A 201 -6.75 -6.70 27.45
C PRO A 201 -7.37 -5.35 27.83
N ALA A 202 -7.78 -4.52 26.87
CA ALA A 202 -8.43 -3.24 27.15
C ALA A 202 -9.96 -3.32 27.17
N GLU A 203 -10.57 -4.43 26.76
CA GLU A 203 -12.04 -4.63 26.79
C GLU A 203 -12.61 -4.28 28.17
N GLY A 204 -13.58 -3.36 28.19
CA GLY A 204 -14.26 -2.91 29.39
C GLY A 204 -13.50 -1.97 30.33
N HIS A 205 -12.29 -1.54 29.94
CA HIS A 205 -11.52 -0.54 30.69
C HIS A 205 -12.26 0.80 30.79
N ALA A 206 -12.05 1.55 31.87
CA ALA A 206 -12.76 2.82 32.12
C ALA A 206 -12.56 3.85 30.98
N LEU A 207 -11.37 3.89 30.37
CA LEU A 207 -11.06 4.76 29.24
C LEU A 207 -11.80 4.40 27.94
N LEU A 208 -12.44 3.22 27.87
CA LEU A 208 -13.27 2.79 26.74
C LEU A 208 -14.77 2.91 27.01
N ARG A 209 -15.17 3.40 28.19
CA ARG A 209 -16.59 3.57 28.54
C ARG A 209 -17.07 4.95 28.09
N THR A 210 -18.23 4.98 27.47
CA THR A 210 -18.94 6.21 27.10
C THR A 210 -20.35 6.18 27.69
N GLN A 211 -21.11 7.27 27.54
CA GLN A 211 -22.51 7.27 27.98
C GLN A 211 -23.36 6.23 27.22
N ALA A 212 -23.07 6.03 25.92
CA ALA A 212 -23.79 5.08 25.06
C ALA A 212 -23.36 3.62 25.28
N ASP A 213 -22.15 3.38 25.81
CA ASP A 213 -21.66 2.05 26.18
C ASP A 213 -20.90 2.11 27.51
N ILE A 214 -21.65 1.98 28.59
CA ILE A 214 -21.12 1.99 29.96
C ILE A 214 -20.24 0.78 30.28
N ASN A 215 -20.29 -0.27 29.46
CA ASN A 215 -19.51 -1.48 29.67
C ASN A 215 -18.15 -1.41 28.99
N GLY A 216 -17.95 -0.54 27.99
CA GLY A 216 -16.68 -0.39 27.26
C GLY A 216 -16.31 -1.59 26.39
N ALA A 217 -17.31 -2.29 25.85
CA ALA A 217 -17.14 -3.53 25.11
C ALA A 217 -17.82 -3.54 23.74
N ARG A 218 -18.62 -2.51 23.40
CA ARG A 218 -19.30 -2.37 22.11
C ARG A 218 -19.17 -0.96 21.57
N VAL A 219 -18.70 -0.83 20.33
CA VAL A 219 -18.46 0.43 19.65
C VAL A 219 -19.23 0.49 18.34
N LEU A 220 -19.61 1.70 17.94
CA LEU A 220 -20.17 1.93 16.61
C LEU A 220 -19.04 2.30 15.66
N GLY A 221 -18.88 1.48 14.63
CA GLY A 221 -18.08 1.80 13.47
C GLY A 221 -16.62 1.40 13.56
N THR A 222 -16.11 1.22 12.35
CA THR A 222 -14.72 1.35 11.96
C THR A 222 -14.73 2.27 10.74
N PHE A 223 -13.81 3.21 10.71
CA PHE A 223 -13.73 4.32 9.74
C PHE A 223 -12.27 4.79 9.69
N GLN A 224 -11.89 5.59 8.69
CA GLN A 224 -10.48 5.86 8.37
C GLN A 224 -9.69 4.55 8.21
N ASN A 225 -10.31 3.61 7.47
CA ASN A 225 -9.79 2.27 7.23
C ASN A 225 -8.74 2.32 6.11
N CYS A 226 -7.47 2.39 6.46
CA CYS A 226 -6.37 2.51 5.51
C CYS A 226 -6.09 1.15 4.84
N ALA A 227 -5.13 0.37 5.34
CA ALA A 227 -4.71 -0.87 4.70
C ALA A 227 -5.13 -2.14 5.47
N ASN A 228 -4.47 -3.26 5.16
CA ASN A 228 -5.01 -4.58 5.49
C ASN A 228 -4.02 -5.62 6.03
N GLY A 229 -4.59 -6.71 6.52
CA GLY A 229 -3.91 -7.98 6.79
C GLY A 229 -4.78 -9.17 6.42
N LYS A 230 -4.16 -10.31 6.13
CA LYS A 230 -4.83 -11.58 5.84
C LYS A 230 -4.31 -12.66 6.76
N THR A 231 -5.18 -13.18 7.63
CA THR A 231 -4.77 -14.21 8.58
C THR A 231 -4.76 -15.60 7.92
N PRO A 232 -3.88 -16.51 8.35
CA PRO A 232 -3.89 -17.88 7.86
C PRO A 232 -5.09 -18.70 8.35
N TRP A 233 -5.90 -18.17 9.29
CA TRP A 233 -7.15 -18.78 9.74
C TRP A 233 -8.40 -18.22 9.04
N GLY A 234 -8.22 -17.46 7.95
CA GLY A 234 -9.31 -17.11 7.03
C GLY A 234 -10.09 -15.84 7.41
N THR A 235 -9.52 -14.98 8.24
CA THR A 235 -10.09 -13.68 8.60
C THR A 235 -9.30 -12.53 7.97
N TYR A 236 -9.97 -11.38 7.86
CA TYR A 236 -9.44 -10.13 7.35
C TYR A 236 -9.13 -9.19 8.51
N LEU A 237 -7.99 -8.48 8.44
CA LEU A 237 -7.66 -7.39 9.34
C LEU A 237 -7.77 -6.09 8.56
N THR A 238 -8.58 -5.16 9.06
CA THR A 238 -8.62 -3.76 8.61
C THR A 238 -8.04 -2.87 9.70
N CYS A 239 -7.42 -1.75 9.32
CA CYS A 239 -6.62 -0.92 10.21
C CYS A 239 -7.18 0.50 10.24
N GLU A 240 -7.45 1.01 11.45
CA GLU A 240 -7.90 2.40 11.65
C GLU A 240 -6.68 3.32 11.79
N GLU A 241 -6.55 4.26 10.87
CA GLU A 241 -5.33 5.01 10.64
C GLU A 241 -5.52 6.48 11.07
N ASN A 242 -5.94 7.39 10.19
CA ASN A 242 -6.24 8.77 10.54
C ASN A 242 -7.59 9.01 11.29
N PHE A 243 -7.99 8.09 12.18
CA PHE A 243 -9.26 8.14 12.94
C PHE A 243 -9.43 9.41 13.78
N THR A 244 -8.34 10.04 14.23
CA THR A 244 -8.38 11.26 15.04
C THR A 244 -8.93 12.46 14.29
N ASP A 245 -8.83 12.44 12.96
CA ASP A 245 -9.20 13.55 12.09
C ASP A 245 -10.71 13.78 12.09
N CYS A 246 -11.48 12.76 12.42
CA CYS A 246 -12.94 12.80 12.54
C CYS A 246 -13.45 13.51 13.79
N PHE A 247 -12.61 13.68 14.82
CA PHE A 247 -13.00 14.22 16.12
C PHE A 247 -12.72 15.71 16.23
N GLY A 248 -13.65 16.44 16.85
CA GLY A 248 -13.48 17.85 17.17
C GLY A 248 -14.10 18.18 18.52
N SER A 249 -14.27 19.47 18.82
CA SER A 249 -14.89 19.92 20.06
C SER A 249 -15.84 21.07 19.82
N SER A 250 -17.06 20.95 20.34
CA SER A 250 -18.02 22.05 20.38
C SER A 250 -17.64 23.13 21.41
N ASP A 251 -16.84 22.78 22.44
CA ASP A 251 -16.29 23.72 23.40
C ASP A 251 -15.01 24.37 22.82
N PRO A 252 -15.01 25.68 22.53
CA PRO A 252 -13.83 26.40 22.04
C PRO A 252 -12.72 26.54 23.10
N GLN A 253 -13.02 26.26 24.37
CA GLN A 253 -12.06 26.26 25.48
C GLN A 253 -11.58 24.85 25.85
N GLN A 254 -11.97 23.82 25.09
CA GLN A 254 -11.56 22.44 25.35
C GLN A 254 -10.05 22.34 25.46
N THR A 255 -9.60 21.73 26.55
CA THR A 255 -8.19 21.38 26.74
C THR A 255 -8.01 19.90 26.48
N PHE A 256 -6.90 19.56 25.83
CA PHE A 256 -6.54 18.17 25.57
C PHE A 256 -5.45 17.74 26.54
N ASP A 257 -5.61 16.53 27.11
CA ASP A 257 -4.59 15.90 27.92
C ASP A 257 -3.36 15.49 27.06
N ALA A 258 -2.32 14.98 27.72
CA ALA A 258 -1.08 14.60 27.04
C ALA A 258 -1.27 13.46 26.02
N ALA A 259 -2.15 12.50 26.31
CA ALA A 259 -2.43 11.40 25.40
C ALA A 259 -3.22 11.90 24.18
N GLN A 260 -4.30 12.65 24.37
CA GLN A 260 -5.08 13.25 23.29
C GLN A 260 -4.21 14.10 22.35
N LYS A 261 -3.29 14.91 22.90
CA LYS A 261 -2.31 15.68 22.11
C LYS A 261 -1.34 14.79 21.35
N ARG A 262 -0.82 13.72 21.97
CA ARG A 262 0.11 12.79 21.32
C ARG A 262 -0.53 12.03 20.14
N TYR A 263 -1.84 11.84 20.18
CA TYR A 263 -2.59 11.23 19.07
C TYR A 263 -3.09 12.26 18.06
N GLY A 264 -2.90 13.57 18.32
CA GLY A 264 -3.19 14.62 17.35
C GLY A 264 -4.61 15.20 17.40
N ALA A 265 -5.31 15.08 18.54
CA ALA A 265 -6.62 15.69 18.71
C ALA A 265 -6.58 17.23 18.55
N THR A 266 -7.55 17.79 17.83
CA THR A 266 -7.69 19.23 17.59
C THR A 266 -9.12 19.69 17.88
N LEU A 267 -9.31 21.00 18.10
CA LEU A 267 -10.65 21.57 18.30
C LEU A 267 -11.51 21.46 17.04
N ALA A 268 -10.93 21.76 15.88
CA ALA A 268 -11.65 21.93 14.63
C ALA A 268 -11.88 20.62 13.86
N SER A 269 -11.45 19.46 14.38
CA SER A 269 -11.17 18.26 13.56
C SER A 269 -10.14 18.56 12.46
N ARG A 270 -9.97 17.69 11.46
CA ARG A 270 -9.16 17.98 10.27
C ARG A 270 -10.01 17.99 9.02
N GLU A 271 -10.79 19.07 8.88
CA GLU A 271 -11.69 19.27 7.74
C GLU A 271 -12.77 18.18 7.58
N ILE A 272 -13.05 17.40 8.65
CA ILE A 272 -14.09 16.37 8.67
C ILE A 272 -15.43 16.90 9.21
N ASN A 273 -15.39 17.66 10.31
CA ASN A 273 -16.51 18.39 10.90
C ASN A 273 -17.75 17.56 11.31
N TRP A 274 -17.60 16.26 11.58
CA TRP A 274 -18.72 15.42 12.04
C TRP A 274 -19.26 15.84 13.41
N HIS A 275 -18.38 16.26 14.32
CA HIS A 275 -18.73 16.66 15.70
C HIS A 275 -19.77 17.78 15.79
N LEU A 276 -19.96 18.58 14.73
CA LEU A 276 -20.98 19.63 14.68
C LEU A 276 -22.40 19.08 14.54
N HIS A 277 -22.56 17.83 14.09
CA HIS A 277 -23.85 17.21 13.80
C HIS A 277 -24.02 15.79 14.38
N ASP A 278 -22.94 15.14 14.82
CA ASP A 278 -22.94 13.89 15.57
C ASP A 278 -22.12 14.06 16.87
N PRO A 279 -22.77 14.14 18.05
CA PRO A 279 -22.09 14.37 19.32
C PRO A 279 -21.17 13.21 19.74
N ARG A 280 -21.23 12.06 19.07
CA ARG A 280 -20.26 10.97 19.27
C ARG A 280 -18.83 11.41 18.97
N PHE A 281 -18.65 12.31 18.01
CA PHE A 281 -17.35 12.84 17.59
C PHE A 281 -16.95 14.14 18.30
N ASP A 282 -17.82 14.66 19.18
CA ASP A 282 -17.54 15.84 20.00
C ASP A 282 -16.82 15.44 21.29
N LEU A 283 -15.55 15.80 21.40
CA LEU A 283 -14.69 15.49 22.55
C LEU A 283 -15.10 16.22 23.83
N ALA A 284 -15.87 17.32 23.75
CA ALA A 284 -16.45 17.95 24.93
C ALA A 284 -17.56 17.09 25.56
N THR A 285 -18.22 16.26 24.75
CA THR A 285 -19.33 15.40 25.18
C THR A 285 -18.89 13.94 25.40
N ASN A 286 -18.12 13.37 24.47
CA ASN A 286 -17.71 11.96 24.47
C ASN A 286 -16.18 11.80 24.31
N PRO A 287 -15.35 12.30 25.24
CA PRO A 287 -13.89 12.27 25.10
C PRO A 287 -13.32 10.85 24.99
N ASN A 288 -13.95 9.85 25.62
CA ASN A 288 -13.53 8.45 25.56
C ASN A 288 -13.87 7.76 24.23
N GLU A 289 -14.72 8.35 23.38
CA GLU A 289 -14.95 7.80 22.04
C GLU A 289 -13.65 7.77 21.23
N LEU A 290 -12.77 8.77 21.41
CA LEU A 290 -11.44 8.80 20.80
C LEU A 290 -10.63 7.53 21.11
N ASN A 291 -10.76 6.98 22.31
CA ASN A 291 -10.02 5.77 22.74
C ASN A 291 -10.60 4.48 22.14
N ARG A 292 -11.83 4.50 21.61
CA ARG A 292 -12.52 3.33 21.04
C ARG A 292 -12.22 3.14 19.54
N HIS A 293 -11.38 4.00 18.96
CA HIS A 293 -10.88 3.95 17.58
C HIS A 293 -9.36 4.03 17.53
N GLY A 294 -8.75 3.68 16.40
CA GLY A 294 -7.29 3.51 16.23
C GLY A 294 -6.82 2.09 16.49
N TRP A 295 -7.65 1.10 16.18
CA TRP A 295 -7.35 -0.31 16.41
C TRP A 295 -7.33 -1.10 15.11
N VAL A 296 -6.60 -2.21 15.10
CA VAL A 296 -6.83 -3.27 14.13
C VAL A 296 -8.17 -3.95 14.42
N VAL A 297 -8.99 -4.15 13.39
CA VAL A 297 -10.31 -4.78 13.47
C VAL A 297 -10.32 -6.07 12.64
N GLU A 298 -10.69 -7.19 13.27
CA GLU A 298 -10.79 -8.48 12.61
C GLU A 298 -12.22 -8.77 12.12
N ILE A 299 -12.33 -9.24 10.89
CA ILE A 299 -13.58 -9.51 10.16
C ILE A 299 -13.52 -10.94 9.59
N ASP A 300 -14.59 -11.71 9.75
CA ASP A 300 -14.78 -12.96 9.02
C ASP A 300 -15.55 -12.67 7.72
N PRO A 301 -14.88 -12.70 6.54
CA PRO A 301 -15.56 -12.42 5.27
C PRO A 301 -16.53 -13.54 4.87
N PHE A 302 -16.36 -14.77 5.37
CA PHE A 302 -17.21 -15.91 5.05
C PHE A 302 -18.45 -16.02 5.95
N ASP A 303 -18.52 -15.27 7.05
CA ASP A 303 -19.72 -15.11 7.86
C ASP A 303 -20.25 -13.67 7.77
N PRO A 304 -21.20 -13.38 6.85
CA PRO A 304 -21.74 -12.03 6.66
C PRO A 304 -22.56 -11.52 7.86
N LYS A 305 -22.86 -12.36 8.86
CA LYS A 305 -23.56 -11.97 10.09
C LYS A 305 -22.64 -11.83 11.30
N SER A 306 -21.37 -12.22 11.18
CA SER A 306 -20.36 -12.07 12.23
C SER A 306 -20.24 -10.62 12.68
N LEU A 307 -20.04 -10.39 13.98
CA LEU A 307 -19.66 -9.06 14.46
C LEU A 307 -18.14 -8.89 14.31
N PRO A 308 -17.66 -7.83 13.65
CA PRO A 308 -16.23 -7.49 13.66
C PRO A 308 -15.72 -7.26 15.08
N VAL A 309 -14.41 -7.43 15.29
CA VAL A 309 -13.78 -7.33 16.61
C VAL A 309 -12.56 -6.41 16.58
N LYS A 310 -12.57 -5.32 17.35
CA LYS A 310 -11.37 -4.50 17.59
C LYS A 310 -10.41 -5.27 18.50
N ARG A 311 -9.19 -5.53 18.04
CA ARG A 311 -8.17 -6.37 18.71
C ARG A 311 -7.22 -5.53 19.55
N THR A 312 -7.61 -5.27 20.80
CA THR A 312 -6.89 -4.30 21.64
C THR A 312 -5.47 -4.73 22.03
N ALA A 313 -5.15 -6.02 21.98
CA ALA A 313 -3.80 -6.51 22.29
C ALA A 313 -2.73 -6.07 21.27
N LEU A 314 -3.15 -5.65 20.07
CA LEU A 314 -2.27 -5.13 19.03
C LEU A 314 -1.89 -3.65 19.26
N GLY A 315 -2.49 -2.99 20.26
CA GLY A 315 -2.20 -1.60 20.61
C GLY A 315 -3.02 -0.59 19.79
N ARG A 316 -3.12 0.63 20.30
CA ARG A 316 -3.86 1.74 19.67
C ARG A 316 -2.91 2.79 19.14
N PHE A 317 -3.01 3.08 17.84
CA PHE A 317 -2.25 4.10 17.11
C PHE A 317 -2.86 4.26 15.71
N LYS A 318 -2.21 4.99 14.80
CA LYS A 318 -2.71 5.16 13.43
C LYS A 318 -2.20 4.01 12.58
N HIS A 319 -2.91 2.89 12.63
CA HIS A 319 -2.45 1.65 12.00
C HIS A 319 -2.58 1.77 10.48
N GLU A 320 -1.47 1.60 9.77
CA GLU A 320 -1.51 1.48 8.32
C GLU A 320 -2.07 0.11 7.91
N ASN A 321 -1.23 -0.93 8.04
CA ASN A 321 -1.52 -2.30 7.64
C ASN A 321 -1.10 -3.30 8.75
N ALA A 322 -1.42 -4.58 8.54
CA ALA A 322 -1.12 -5.65 9.48
C ALA A 322 -0.44 -6.84 8.78
N ALA A 323 0.89 -6.85 8.75
CA ALA A 323 1.66 -7.88 8.05
C ALA A 323 1.81 -9.15 8.88
N LEU A 324 1.21 -10.24 8.42
CA LEU A 324 1.23 -11.54 9.11
C LEU A 324 2.52 -12.31 8.84
N ALA A 325 3.06 -12.90 9.90
CA ALA A 325 4.12 -13.91 9.87
C ALA A 325 3.89 -14.97 10.95
N GLN A 326 4.81 -15.93 11.05
CA GLN A 326 4.76 -16.98 12.06
C GLN A 326 6.12 -17.17 12.70
N THR A 327 6.17 -17.30 14.03
CA THR A 327 7.40 -17.69 14.73
C THR A 327 7.74 -19.15 14.38
N ARG A 328 8.99 -19.55 14.59
CA ARG A 328 9.42 -20.94 14.36
C ARG A 328 8.66 -21.96 15.20
N ASP A 329 8.20 -21.56 16.40
CA ASP A 329 7.38 -22.40 17.27
C ASP A 329 5.86 -22.33 17.00
N GLY A 330 5.45 -21.61 15.95
CA GLY A 330 4.10 -21.66 15.40
C GLY A 330 3.13 -20.58 15.87
N ARG A 331 3.59 -19.57 16.61
CA ARG A 331 2.76 -18.44 17.09
C ARG A 331 2.59 -17.41 15.98
N ALA A 332 1.43 -16.77 15.92
CA ALA A 332 1.19 -15.67 15.00
C ALA A 332 2.02 -14.44 15.36
N VAL A 333 2.56 -13.78 14.34
CA VAL A 333 3.25 -12.50 14.42
C VAL A 333 2.51 -11.50 13.52
N VAL A 334 2.35 -10.26 13.99
CA VAL A 334 1.77 -9.15 13.21
C VAL A 334 2.72 -7.96 13.30
N TYR A 335 3.31 -7.53 12.19
CA TYR A 335 4.06 -6.26 12.10
C TYR A 335 3.11 -5.13 11.69
N MET A 336 3.25 -3.95 12.30
CA MET A 336 2.33 -2.82 12.11
C MET A 336 3.12 -1.50 12.08
N GLY A 337 2.83 -0.65 11.09
CA GLY A 337 3.29 0.74 11.02
C GLY A 337 2.32 1.68 11.75
N ASP A 338 2.85 2.77 12.31
CA ASP A 338 2.07 3.89 12.84
C ASP A 338 2.36 5.11 11.98
N ASP A 339 1.47 5.39 11.02
CA ASP A 339 1.72 6.42 10.02
C ASP A 339 1.51 7.84 10.59
N GLU A 340 2.56 8.32 11.23
CA GLU A 340 2.73 9.74 11.46
C GLU A 340 4.23 10.07 11.51
N ARG A 341 4.58 11.29 11.10
CA ARG A 341 5.98 11.76 11.12
C ARG A 341 6.58 11.62 12.52
N GLY A 342 7.58 10.77 12.65
CA GLY A 342 8.31 10.55 13.89
C GLY A 342 7.64 9.56 14.85
N GLU A 343 6.67 8.77 14.42
CA GLU A 343 6.12 7.64 15.19
C GLU A 343 6.88 6.33 14.86
N PHE A 344 6.31 5.17 15.16
CA PHE A 344 7.07 3.94 15.36
C PHE A 344 6.62 2.76 14.50
N ILE A 345 7.45 1.71 14.46
CA ILE A 345 7.08 0.40 13.93
C ILE A 345 6.88 -0.56 15.10
N TYR A 346 5.81 -1.35 15.05
CA TYR A 346 5.38 -2.28 16.09
C TYR A 346 5.38 -3.73 15.60
N LYS A 347 5.39 -4.65 16.56
CA LYS A 347 5.27 -6.09 16.34
C LYS A 347 4.43 -6.70 17.46
N PHE A 348 3.41 -7.45 17.12
CA PHE A 348 2.68 -8.30 18.05
C PHE A 348 3.11 -9.76 17.87
N ILE A 349 3.28 -10.50 18.98
CA ILE A 349 3.44 -11.96 18.97
C ILE A 349 2.38 -12.56 19.88
N SER A 350 1.52 -13.40 19.31
CA SER A 350 0.49 -14.13 20.06
C SER A 350 1.11 -15.04 21.13
N ARG A 351 0.32 -15.33 22.18
CA ARG A 351 0.69 -16.28 23.24
C ARG A 351 0.62 -17.71 22.71
N ASP A 352 -0.49 -18.02 22.04
CA ASP A 352 -0.82 -19.36 21.60
C ASP A 352 -0.37 -19.60 20.16
N ARG A 353 -0.30 -20.87 19.77
CA ARG A 353 0.08 -21.27 18.41
C ARG A 353 -1.13 -21.17 17.49
N ILE A 354 -0.85 -20.92 16.20
CA ILE A 354 -1.86 -21.02 15.16
C ILE A 354 -2.30 -22.49 15.05
N ASP A 355 -3.59 -22.74 15.20
CA ASP A 355 -4.21 -24.01 14.90
C ASP A 355 -4.59 -24.06 13.41
N THR A 356 -3.77 -24.74 12.61
CA THR A 356 -3.99 -24.88 11.17
C THR A 356 -5.02 -25.97 10.82
N GLN A 357 -5.37 -26.83 11.78
CA GLN A 357 -6.35 -27.91 11.57
C GLN A 357 -7.77 -27.45 11.92
N ASN A 358 -7.90 -26.49 12.83
CA ASN A 358 -9.17 -25.90 13.23
C ASN A 358 -9.08 -24.36 13.20
N PRO A 359 -9.26 -23.70 12.04
CA PRO A 359 -9.18 -22.25 11.91
C PRO A 359 -10.03 -21.48 12.93
N LYS A 360 -11.22 -22.01 13.28
CA LYS A 360 -12.13 -21.40 14.27
C LYS A 360 -11.58 -21.40 15.70
N ALA A 361 -10.63 -22.27 16.04
CA ALA A 361 -9.95 -22.25 17.33
C ALA A 361 -9.08 -21.00 17.51
N ASN A 362 -8.69 -20.35 16.42
CA ASN A 362 -7.89 -19.12 16.43
C ASN A 362 -8.72 -17.85 16.69
N ARG A 363 -10.03 -17.97 16.95
CA ARG A 363 -10.96 -16.83 17.09
C ARG A 363 -10.46 -15.75 18.04
N ASP A 364 -9.81 -16.12 19.14
CA ASP A 364 -9.35 -15.18 20.17
C ASP A 364 -7.81 -15.12 20.23
N LEU A 365 -7.12 -15.62 19.18
CA LEU A 365 -5.65 -15.70 19.13
C LEU A 365 -4.98 -14.33 19.23
N LEU A 366 -5.61 -13.31 18.66
CA LEU A 366 -5.15 -11.92 18.68
C LEU A 366 -5.49 -11.16 19.97
N ASP A 367 -6.19 -11.78 20.93
CA ASP A 367 -6.49 -11.16 22.23
C ASP A 367 -5.39 -11.41 23.28
N HIS A 368 -4.46 -12.34 23.00
CA HIS A 368 -3.44 -12.79 23.94
C HIS A 368 -2.06 -12.80 23.30
N GLY A 369 -1.15 -12.01 23.83
CA GLY A 369 0.21 -11.96 23.31
C GLY A 369 1.05 -10.85 23.92
N THR A 370 2.04 -10.40 23.16
CA THR A 370 2.94 -9.31 23.54
C THR A 370 3.05 -8.33 22.40
N LEU A 371 2.84 -7.05 22.69
CA LEU A 371 3.18 -5.96 21.79
C LEU A 371 4.63 -5.53 22.04
N TYR A 372 5.35 -5.27 20.96
CA TYR A 372 6.71 -4.76 20.94
C TYR A 372 6.78 -3.52 20.04
N VAL A 373 7.80 -2.70 20.26
CA VAL A 373 8.14 -1.55 19.40
C VAL A 373 9.60 -1.64 18.97
N ALA A 374 9.91 -1.19 17.77
CA ALA A 374 11.24 -1.26 17.19
C ALA A 374 12.18 -0.16 17.72
N ARG A 375 13.44 -0.53 17.91
CA ARG A 375 14.56 0.42 17.98
C ARG A 375 15.64 -0.01 16.98
N PHE A 376 16.03 0.91 16.12
CA PHE A 376 17.10 0.77 15.13
C PHE A 376 18.36 1.48 15.61
N ASP A 377 19.52 0.89 15.36
CA ASP A 377 20.81 1.55 15.57
C ASP A 377 21.10 2.60 14.48
N ALA A 378 22.28 3.23 14.57
CA ALA A 378 22.70 4.26 13.62
C ALA A 378 23.18 3.70 12.26
N GLY A 379 23.33 2.39 12.14
CA GLY A 379 23.90 1.71 10.99
C GLY A 379 25.36 2.05 10.68
N ASP A 380 25.84 1.52 9.55
CA ASP A 380 27.18 1.73 8.99
C ASP A 380 27.34 3.08 8.25
N LYS A 381 26.24 3.82 8.08
CA LYS A 381 26.15 5.11 7.39
C LYS A 381 26.59 5.04 5.91
N HIS A 382 26.50 3.88 5.27
CA HIS A 382 26.75 3.79 3.83
C HIS A 382 25.74 4.68 3.07
N PRO A 383 26.19 5.59 2.19
CA PRO A 383 25.29 6.61 1.60
C PRO A 383 24.27 6.04 0.62
N ASP A 384 24.57 4.87 0.04
CA ASP A 384 23.73 4.23 -0.98
C ASP A 384 22.86 3.08 -0.43
N HIS A 385 23.40 2.36 0.55
CA HIS A 385 22.81 1.12 1.06
C HIS A 385 23.17 0.95 2.55
N PRO A 386 22.67 1.84 3.42
CA PRO A 386 22.98 1.78 4.85
C PRO A 386 22.42 0.49 5.47
N LYS A 387 23.19 -0.09 6.37
CA LYS A 387 22.86 -1.35 7.07
C LYS A 387 23.12 -1.22 8.55
N GLY A 388 22.40 -1.98 9.37
CA GLY A 388 22.61 -1.99 10.82
C GLY A 388 21.86 -3.10 11.51
N GLN A 389 21.76 -2.96 12.84
CA GLN A 389 21.00 -3.86 13.72
C GLN A 389 19.83 -3.13 14.36
N GLY A 390 18.82 -3.89 14.74
CA GLY A 390 17.71 -3.40 15.53
C GLY A 390 17.19 -4.43 16.51
N GLN A 391 16.27 -3.99 17.36
CA GLN A 391 15.68 -4.79 18.42
C GLN A 391 14.20 -4.48 18.62
N TRP A 392 13.48 -5.47 19.16
CA TRP A 392 12.09 -5.38 19.58
C TRP A 392 12.02 -5.23 21.10
N ILE A 393 11.42 -4.14 21.57
CA ILE A 393 11.29 -3.84 23.00
C ILE A 393 9.85 -4.05 23.43
N ALA A 394 9.63 -4.90 24.44
CA ALA A 394 8.29 -5.25 24.90
C ALA A 394 7.58 -4.05 25.56
N LEU A 395 6.33 -3.82 25.17
CA LEU A 395 5.40 -2.86 25.78
C LEU A 395 4.52 -3.56 26.81
N ARG A 396 5.10 -3.82 27.98
CA ARG A 396 4.43 -4.51 29.09
C ARG A 396 4.47 -3.66 30.35
N HIS A 397 3.31 -3.48 30.98
CA HIS A 397 3.23 -2.82 32.28
C HIS A 397 4.10 -3.56 33.32
N GLY A 398 4.87 -2.79 34.11
CA GLY A 398 5.87 -3.28 35.06
C GLY A 398 7.22 -3.67 34.44
N GLN A 399 7.44 -3.42 33.14
CA GLN A 399 8.70 -3.70 32.45
C GLN A 399 9.19 -2.47 31.70
N ASN A 400 10.51 -2.37 31.48
CA ASN A 400 11.13 -1.31 30.68
C ASN A 400 10.78 0.12 31.11
N GLY A 401 10.46 0.32 32.40
CA GLY A 401 10.03 1.61 32.96
C GLY A 401 8.57 1.97 32.69
N ILE A 402 7.78 1.10 32.06
CA ILE A 402 6.36 1.33 31.80
C ILE A 402 5.56 0.94 33.05
N ASP A 403 5.29 1.91 33.92
CA ASP A 403 4.50 1.72 35.14
C ASP A 403 3.78 3.02 35.55
N ALA A 404 3.18 3.03 36.75
CA ALA A 404 2.42 4.15 37.28
C ALA A 404 3.26 5.45 37.38
N SER A 405 4.59 5.35 37.54
CA SER A 405 5.47 6.53 37.58
C SER A 405 5.59 7.25 36.23
N GLN A 406 5.31 6.53 35.13
CA GLN A 406 5.24 7.06 33.76
C GLN A 406 3.79 7.25 33.28
N GLY A 407 2.81 7.14 34.17
CA GLY A 407 1.40 7.38 33.86
C GLY A 407 0.64 6.19 33.29
N PHE A 408 1.10 4.95 33.52
CA PHE A 408 0.38 3.72 33.13
C PHE A 408 -0.03 2.93 34.37
N ALA A 409 -1.33 2.83 34.64
CA ALA A 409 -1.82 2.08 35.80
C ALA A 409 -1.86 0.56 35.59
N ASN A 410 -1.98 0.12 34.33
CA ASN A 410 -2.13 -1.29 33.97
C ASN A 410 -1.85 -1.51 32.47
N GLN A 411 -1.92 -2.77 32.02
CA GLN A 411 -1.67 -3.13 30.62
C GLN A 411 -2.69 -2.54 29.63
N ALA A 412 -3.94 -2.30 30.03
CA ALA A 412 -4.93 -1.70 29.15
C ALA A 412 -4.52 -0.28 28.77
N GLU A 413 -4.05 0.52 29.73
CA GLU A 413 -3.56 1.88 29.46
C GLU A 413 -2.31 1.86 28.56
N VAL A 414 -1.41 0.89 28.74
CA VAL A 414 -0.26 0.71 27.84
C VAL A 414 -0.71 0.49 26.40
N LEU A 415 -1.78 -0.28 26.17
CA LEU A 415 -2.30 -0.55 24.83
C LEU A 415 -3.09 0.63 24.26
N ILE A 416 -3.95 1.28 25.05
CA ILE A 416 -4.72 2.46 24.63
C ILE A 416 -3.80 3.66 24.33
N HIS A 417 -2.65 3.73 25.02
CA HIS A 417 -1.64 4.78 24.89
C HIS A 417 -0.28 4.24 24.41
N ALA A 418 -0.30 3.29 23.47
CA ALA A 418 0.89 2.61 22.95
C ALA A 418 1.99 3.57 22.46
N ARG A 419 1.61 4.70 21.84
CA ARG A 419 2.55 5.77 21.44
C ARG A 419 3.35 6.32 22.63
N LEU A 420 2.69 6.59 23.76
CA LEU A 420 3.37 7.08 24.97
C LEU A 420 4.29 6.00 25.55
N ALA A 421 3.83 4.75 25.59
CA ALA A 421 4.64 3.63 26.08
C ALA A 421 5.89 3.39 25.22
N GLY A 422 5.75 3.51 23.88
CA GLY A 422 6.85 3.47 22.93
C GLY A 422 7.90 4.55 23.18
N SER A 423 7.47 5.76 23.55
CA SER A 423 8.38 6.84 23.92
C SER A 423 9.13 6.58 25.22
N VAL A 424 8.47 6.03 26.26
CA VAL A 424 9.13 5.65 27.53
C VAL A 424 10.29 4.68 27.26
N VAL A 425 10.07 3.72 26.36
CA VAL A 425 11.09 2.76 25.97
C VAL A 425 12.00 3.24 24.85
N ASN A 426 12.04 4.53 24.53
CA ASN A 426 12.91 5.12 23.51
C ASN A 426 12.89 4.37 22.17
N ALA A 427 11.68 4.08 21.65
CA ALA A 427 11.52 3.60 20.29
C ALA A 427 12.11 4.60 19.27
N THR A 428 12.61 4.10 18.14
CA THR A 428 13.18 4.97 17.10
C THR A 428 12.05 5.66 16.34
N ARG A 429 12.06 7.01 16.34
CA ARG A 429 11.13 7.82 15.55
C ARG A 429 11.41 7.68 14.05
N MET A 430 10.42 7.26 13.29
CA MET A 430 10.55 6.85 11.88
C MET A 430 9.96 7.88 10.92
N ASP A 431 10.36 7.80 9.65
CA ASP A 431 9.79 8.60 8.56
C ASP A 431 8.51 7.97 8.03
N ARG A 432 7.37 8.16 8.72
CA ARG A 432 6.03 7.70 8.29
C ARG A 432 5.98 6.23 7.84
N PRO A 433 6.00 5.28 8.78
CA PRO A 433 5.83 3.87 8.47
C PRO A 433 4.43 3.58 7.93
N GLU A 434 4.34 3.27 6.65
CA GLU A 434 3.11 2.84 5.99
C GLU A 434 3.11 1.30 5.88
N TRP A 435 2.94 0.73 4.69
CA TRP A 435 2.72 -0.71 4.53
C TRP A 435 3.94 -1.55 4.88
N ILE A 436 3.67 -2.68 5.54
CA ILE A 436 4.64 -3.74 5.82
C ILE A 436 4.25 -5.01 5.07
N VAL A 437 5.22 -5.71 4.48
CA VAL A 437 5.01 -7.03 3.87
C VAL A 437 6.12 -8.00 4.24
N VAL A 438 5.76 -9.28 4.34
CA VAL A 438 6.69 -10.38 4.63
C VAL A 438 6.86 -11.19 3.34
N SER A 439 8.09 -11.36 2.90
CA SER A 439 8.42 -12.15 1.72
C SER A 439 8.01 -13.61 1.92
N PRO A 440 7.22 -14.19 0.99
CA PRO A 440 6.83 -15.60 1.07
C PRO A 440 7.97 -16.56 0.71
N LYS A 441 9.15 -16.05 0.31
CA LYS A 441 10.31 -16.85 -0.12
C LYS A 441 11.32 -17.07 0.98
N ASP A 442 11.60 -16.04 1.76
CA ASP A 442 12.70 -16.03 2.72
C ASP A 442 12.35 -15.36 4.06
N GLY A 443 11.12 -14.89 4.23
CA GLY A 443 10.66 -14.27 5.47
C GLY A 443 11.26 -12.90 5.78
N GLN A 444 12.02 -12.29 4.86
CA GLN A 444 12.45 -10.90 5.03
C GLN A 444 11.25 -9.96 5.02
N VAL A 445 11.32 -8.90 5.81
CA VAL A 445 10.21 -7.97 6.00
C VAL A 445 10.57 -6.61 5.42
N TYR A 446 9.63 -6.00 4.72
CA TYR A 446 9.78 -4.73 4.02
C TYR A 446 8.75 -3.74 4.57
N CYS A 447 9.15 -2.50 4.79
CA CYS A 447 8.30 -1.41 5.27
C CYS A 447 8.58 -0.15 4.46
N THR A 448 7.54 0.48 3.95
CA THR A 448 7.65 1.82 3.40
C THR A 448 7.81 2.85 4.51
N LEU A 449 8.68 3.83 4.25
CA LEU A 449 8.88 5.03 5.05
C LEU A 449 8.66 6.21 4.10
N THR A 450 7.41 6.63 3.96
CA THR A 450 6.95 7.31 2.74
C THR A 450 7.54 8.70 2.57
N ASN A 451 7.69 9.46 3.64
CA ASN A 451 8.36 10.76 3.67
C ASN A 451 8.38 11.32 5.11
N ASN A 452 9.22 12.32 5.33
CA ASN A 452 9.20 13.12 6.55
C ASN A 452 9.85 14.48 6.34
N ALA A 453 9.03 15.47 6.00
CA ALA A 453 9.48 16.85 5.87
C ALA A 453 10.08 17.44 7.16
N LYS A 454 9.80 16.85 8.32
CA LYS A 454 10.31 17.29 9.64
C LYS A 454 11.56 16.55 10.10
N ARG A 455 12.07 15.57 9.33
CA ARG A 455 13.32 14.90 9.66
C ARG A 455 14.45 15.95 9.72
N GLY A 456 15.23 15.92 10.80
CA GLY A 456 16.27 16.90 11.10
C GLY A 456 15.84 17.99 12.09
N GLU A 457 14.55 18.15 12.38
CA GLU A 457 14.07 19.01 13.47
C GLU A 457 14.41 18.42 14.85
N ASP A 458 14.32 19.26 15.90
CA ASP A 458 14.54 18.84 17.28
C ASP A 458 13.67 17.62 17.65
N GLY A 459 14.32 16.58 18.15
CA GLY A 459 13.67 15.31 18.50
C GLY A 459 13.42 14.35 17.33
N GLN A 460 13.89 14.66 16.10
CA GLN A 460 13.87 13.78 14.93
C GLN A 460 15.23 13.81 14.21
N PRO A 461 16.31 13.30 14.81
CA PRO A 461 17.65 13.36 14.23
C PRO A 461 17.74 12.57 12.92
N VAL A 462 18.64 13.00 12.03
CA VAL A 462 19.04 12.24 10.83
C VAL A 462 19.95 11.07 11.22
N GLY A 463 19.71 9.89 10.67
CA GLY A 463 20.59 8.73 10.87
C GLY A 463 19.86 7.38 10.75
N GLY A 464 20.66 6.31 10.69
CA GLY A 464 20.16 4.93 10.57
C GLY A 464 19.19 4.78 9.39
N PRO A 465 17.97 4.24 9.60
CA PRO A 465 16.97 4.05 8.55
C PRO A 465 16.27 5.34 8.07
N ASN A 466 16.60 6.50 8.67
CA ASN A 466 16.04 7.81 8.29
C ASN A 466 17.18 8.77 7.87
N PRO A 467 17.80 8.57 6.70
CA PRO A 467 19.12 9.11 6.39
C PRO A 467 19.12 10.56 5.85
N ARG A 468 17.96 11.19 5.64
CA ARG A 468 17.86 12.50 4.98
C ARG A 468 17.00 13.46 5.78
N GLU A 469 17.51 14.66 6.05
CA GLU A 469 16.67 15.77 6.51
C GLU A 469 15.64 16.16 5.46
N LYS A 470 14.50 16.71 5.91
CA LYS A 470 13.42 17.22 5.04
C LYS A 470 13.10 16.23 3.91
N ASN A 471 12.92 14.97 4.29
CA ASN A 471 12.74 13.87 3.37
C ASN A 471 11.39 14.00 2.65
N VAL A 472 11.41 14.28 1.35
CA VAL A 472 10.21 14.44 0.51
C VAL A 472 9.94 13.24 -0.40
N TYR A 473 10.84 12.25 -0.42
CA TYR A 473 10.75 11.14 -1.38
C TYR A 473 10.50 9.78 -0.75
N GLY A 474 10.96 9.58 0.49
CA GLY A 474 10.82 8.30 1.18
C GLY A 474 11.88 7.25 0.85
N GLN A 475 11.73 6.09 1.48
CA GLN A 475 12.59 4.93 1.34
C GLN A 475 11.82 3.64 1.69
N ILE A 476 12.34 2.49 1.28
CA ILE A 476 11.84 1.18 1.72
C ILE A 476 12.89 0.56 2.62
N LEU A 477 12.51 0.39 3.89
CA LEU A 477 13.27 -0.32 4.90
C LEU A 477 13.06 -1.82 4.73
N ARG A 478 14.12 -2.60 4.87
CA ARG A 478 14.08 -4.06 4.97
C ARG A 478 14.71 -4.51 6.28
N TRP A 479 14.16 -5.56 6.89
CA TRP A 479 14.84 -6.28 7.95
C TRP A 479 14.68 -7.79 7.85
N LYS A 480 15.66 -8.48 8.44
CA LYS A 480 15.73 -9.91 8.57
C LYS A 480 15.80 -10.28 10.04
N ALA A 481 14.80 -11.03 10.52
CA ALA A 481 14.79 -11.50 11.90
C ALA A 481 15.98 -12.44 12.14
N HIS A 482 16.64 -12.28 13.29
CA HIS A 482 17.80 -13.12 13.62
C HIS A 482 17.40 -14.61 13.65
N ASN A 483 18.24 -15.47 13.09
CA ASN A 483 18.00 -16.90 12.89
C ASN A 483 16.75 -17.25 12.05
N ASP A 484 16.30 -16.34 11.18
CA ASP A 484 15.09 -16.52 10.36
C ASP A 484 13.84 -16.82 11.21
N ASP A 485 13.84 -16.41 12.48
CA ASP A 485 12.74 -16.64 13.42
C ASP A 485 12.05 -15.32 13.74
N HIS A 486 10.82 -15.15 13.25
CA HIS A 486 10.01 -13.98 13.60
C HIS A 486 9.71 -13.87 15.11
N GLY A 487 10.05 -14.87 15.93
CA GLY A 487 10.04 -14.79 17.39
C GLY A 487 11.23 -14.03 18.00
N ALA A 488 12.29 -13.77 17.23
CA ALA A 488 13.51 -13.11 17.71
C ALA A 488 13.25 -11.66 18.17
N ASP A 489 14.03 -11.24 19.16
CA ASP A 489 14.05 -9.89 19.72
C ASP A 489 15.04 -8.96 18.99
N SER A 490 15.86 -9.49 18.07
CA SER A 490 16.80 -8.71 17.25
C SER A 490 16.66 -9.02 15.76
N PHE A 491 17.15 -8.09 14.94
CA PHE A 491 17.11 -8.21 13.47
C PHE A 491 18.22 -7.37 12.82
N ASP A 492 18.68 -7.83 11.66
CA ASP A 492 19.51 -7.06 10.74
C ASP A 492 18.60 -6.18 9.87
N TRP A 493 18.96 -4.93 9.61
CA TRP A 493 18.22 -4.06 8.71
C TRP A 493 19.09 -3.45 7.62
N ASP A 494 18.47 -3.12 6.49
CA ASP A 494 19.04 -2.33 5.40
C ASP A 494 17.98 -1.45 4.73
N LEU A 495 18.37 -0.38 4.05
CA LEU A 495 17.45 0.32 3.15
C LEU A 495 17.50 -0.34 1.76
N PHE A 496 16.42 -1.04 1.41
CA PHE A 496 16.27 -1.71 0.11
C PHE A 496 16.32 -0.71 -1.06
N VAL A 497 15.70 0.46 -0.86
CA VAL A 497 15.78 1.58 -1.79
C VAL A 497 15.59 2.89 -1.03
N VAL A 498 16.32 3.92 -1.45
CA VAL A 498 16.08 5.31 -1.05
C VAL A 498 15.53 6.02 -2.28
N ALA A 499 14.23 6.33 -2.28
CA ALA A 499 13.58 7.00 -3.40
C ALA A 499 14.13 8.43 -3.58
N GLY A 500 14.10 8.95 -4.80
CA GLY A 500 14.67 10.27 -5.10
C GLY A 500 14.55 10.65 -6.56
N ASN A 501 14.99 11.87 -6.88
CA ASN A 501 14.98 12.40 -8.23
C ASN A 501 16.42 12.63 -8.75
N PRO A 502 17.04 11.64 -9.42
CA PRO A 502 18.42 11.76 -9.90
C PRO A 502 18.57 12.72 -11.08
N VAL A 503 17.47 13.12 -11.73
CA VAL A 503 17.47 14.12 -12.82
C VAL A 503 17.59 15.53 -12.24
N VAL A 504 16.80 15.84 -11.21
CA VAL A 504 16.80 17.15 -10.55
C VAL A 504 17.96 17.30 -9.56
N HIS A 505 18.31 16.23 -8.85
CA HIS A 505 19.31 16.23 -7.78
C HIS A 505 20.46 15.24 -8.05
N PRO A 506 21.20 15.37 -9.18
CA PRO A 506 22.24 14.42 -9.53
C PRO A 506 23.36 14.41 -8.48
N LYS A 507 23.74 13.22 -8.03
CA LYS A 507 24.83 12.98 -7.05
C LYS A 507 24.60 13.63 -5.67
N GLN A 508 23.36 13.93 -5.32
CA GLN A 508 22.97 14.39 -3.99
C GLN A 508 22.14 13.31 -3.30
N PRO A 509 21.99 13.32 -1.95
CA PRO A 509 21.10 12.39 -1.25
C PRO A 509 19.64 12.43 -1.73
N LYS A 510 19.17 13.58 -2.22
CA LYS A 510 17.86 13.74 -2.87
C LYS A 510 17.75 13.01 -4.22
N GLY A 511 18.86 12.60 -4.82
CA GLY A 511 18.90 11.81 -6.06
C GLY A 511 18.48 10.35 -5.89
N GLY A 512 18.44 9.85 -4.64
CA GLY A 512 18.11 8.46 -4.33
C GLY A 512 19.33 7.53 -4.36
N SER A 513 19.10 6.25 -4.03
CA SER A 513 20.09 5.17 -4.13
C SER A 513 20.32 4.74 -5.58
N ALA A 514 21.37 3.95 -5.83
CA ALA A 514 21.83 3.57 -7.17
C ALA A 514 20.82 2.76 -8.00
N ASN A 515 19.86 2.09 -7.35
CA ASN A 515 18.75 1.41 -7.99
C ASN A 515 17.60 2.35 -8.42
N ILE A 516 17.68 3.64 -8.09
CA ILE A 516 16.84 4.70 -8.63
C ILE A 516 17.54 5.38 -9.81
N THR A 517 16.82 5.43 -10.92
CA THR A 517 17.30 5.91 -12.21
C THR A 517 16.29 6.91 -12.79
N PRO A 518 16.70 7.76 -13.75
CA PRO A 518 15.77 8.62 -14.47
C PRO A 518 14.58 7.86 -15.11
N GLN A 519 14.76 6.58 -15.41
CA GLN A 519 13.73 5.74 -16.04
C GLN A 519 12.71 5.19 -15.04
N ASN A 520 13.07 4.98 -13.78
CA ASN A 520 12.20 4.32 -12.79
C ASN A 520 11.89 5.17 -11.55
N MET A 521 12.41 6.39 -11.43
CA MET A 521 12.24 7.23 -10.24
C MET A 521 10.79 7.47 -9.83
N PHE A 522 10.53 7.44 -8.53
CA PHE A 522 9.23 7.67 -7.90
C PHE A 522 9.44 8.40 -6.56
N ASN A 523 8.34 8.81 -5.93
CA ASN A 523 8.33 9.42 -4.60
C ASN A 523 7.19 8.82 -3.76
N SER A 524 7.31 8.91 -2.43
CA SER A 524 6.35 8.41 -1.46
C SER A 524 5.88 6.99 -1.75
N PRO A 525 6.79 5.99 -1.71
CA PRO A 525 6.32 4.62 -1.73
C PRO A 525 5.48 4.38 -0.48
N ASP A 526 4.31 3.81 -0.70
CA ASP A 526 3.29 3.56 0.32
C ASP A 526 2.95 2.07 0.28
N GLY A 527 1.97 1.68 -0.56
CA GLY A 527 1.49 0.31 -0.62
C GLY A 527 2.57 -0.69 -1.02
N LEU A 528 2.56 -1.87 -0.40
CA LEU A 528 3.43 -2.99 -0.75
C LEU A 528 2.64 -4.29 -0.92
N GLY A 529 3.08 -5.15 -1.83
CA GLY A 529 2.52 -6.49 -2.00
C GLY A 529 3.51 -7.49 -2.55
N PHE A 530 3.53 -8.70 -2.00
CA PHE A 530 4.24 -9.82 -2.62
C PHE A 530 3.27 -10.69 -3.42
N ASP A 531 3.73 -11.17 -4.57
CA ASP A 531 3.11 -12.31 -5.23
C ASP A 531 3.84 -13.63 -4.93
N ASP A 532 3.23 -14.75 -5.31
CA ASP A 532 3.76 -16.09 -5.03
C ASP A 532 5.14 -16.37 -5.67
N ALA A 533 5.55 -15.57 -6.67
CA ALA A 533 6.87 -15.72 -7.28
C ALA A 533 7.96 -14.98 -6.49
N GLY A 534 7.59 -14.10 -5.55
CA GLY A 534 8.53 -13.29 -4.78
C GLY A 534 8.82 -11.93 -5.42
N ARG A 535 8.01 -11.46 -6.38
CA ARG A 535 8.09 -10.08 -6.83
C ARG A 535 7.53 -9.16 -5.75
N LEU A 536 8.27 -8.10 -5.43
CA LEU A 536 7.79 -7.03 -4.56
C LEU A 536 7.13 -5.94 -5.41
N TRP A 537 5.83 -5.76 -5.24
CA TRP A 537 5.06 -4.68 -5.85
C TRP A 537 5.08 -3.47 -4.93
N ILE A 538 5.38 -2.30 -5.50
CA ILE A 538 5.51 -1.02 -4.79
C ILE A 538 4.47 -0.07 -5.38
N LEU A 539 3.61 0.48 -4.54
CA LEU A 539 2.57 1.44 -4.90
C LEU A 539 2.92 2.80 -4.29
N THR A 540 2.43 3.91 -4.85
CA THR A 540 2.84 5.26 -4.42
C THR A 540 1.65 6.16 -4.11
N ASP A 541 1.77 6.91 -3.01
CA ASP A 541 0.95 8.08 -2.65
C ASP A 541 1.84 9.33 -2.52
N GLY A 542 2.26 9.83 -3.68
CA GLY A 542 3.21 10.92 -3.80
C GLY A 542 2.66 12.18 -4.41
N ASP A 543 3.51 13.20 -4.41
CA ASP A 543 3.26 14.44 -5.13
C ASP A 543 3.27 14.13 -6.65
N TYR A 544 2.11 14.36 -7.27
CA TYR A 544 1.86 14.13 -8.69
C TYR A 544 1.92 15.43 -9.53
N SER A 545 2.43 16.53 -8.97
CA SER A 545 2.53 17.82 -9.69
C SER A 545 3.43 17.73 -10.92
N ASN A 546 4.35 16.77 -10.94
CA ASN A 546 5.36 16.59 -11.99
C ASN A 546 6.21 17.85 -12.21
N THR A 547 6.44 18.64 -11.16
CA THR A 547 7.24 19.86 -11.16
C THR A 547 8.21 19.90 -9.97
N GLY A 548 9.17 20.83 -9.98
CA GLY A 548 10.11 21.01 -8.87
C GLY A 548 10.88 19.73 -8.52
N ASP A 549 10.84 19.35 -7.24
CA ASP A 549 11.47 18.12 -6.71
C ASP A 549 10.92 16.84 -7.38
N PHE A 550 9.72 16.88 -7.94
CA PHE A 550 8.99 15.75 -8.53
C PHE A 550 8.96 15.78 -10.07
N ALA A 551 9.71 16.70 -10.70
CA ALA A 551 9.76 16.82 -12.14
C ALA A 551 10.18 15.50 -12.83
N GLY A 552 9.36 15.04 -13.76
CA GLY A 552 9.54 13.80 -14.51
C GLY A 552 8.95 12.54 -13.86
N MET A 553 8.37 12.62 -12.65
CA MET A 553 7.78 11.46 -11.96
C MET A 553 6.36 11.13 -12.43
N GLY A 554 5.61 12.11 -12.95
CA GLY A 554 4.23 11.94 -13.43
C GLY A 554 3.21 11.71 -12.30
N ASN A 555 2.11 11.04 -12.64
CA ASN A 555 1.10 10.60 -11.67
C ASN A 555 1.63 9.46 -10.77
N ASN A 556 0.87 9.16 -9.72
CA ASN A 556 1.09 7.99 -8.87
C ASN A 556 1.06 6.68 -9.66
N GLN A 557 1.77 5.67 -9.16
CA GLN A 557 2.24 4.56 -9.96
C GLN A 557 2.38 3.26 -9.15
N MET A 558 2.47 2.15 -9.88
CA MET A 558 2.88 0.86 -9.32
C MET A 558 4.14 0.39 -10.03
N LEU A 559 5.14 -0.01 -9.25
CA LEU A 559 6.39 -0.59 -9.70
C LEU A 559 6.48 -2.05 -9.25
N CYS A 560 7.41 -2.77 -9.84
CA CYS A 560 7.75 -4.12 -9.45
C CYS A 560 9.26 -4.23 -9.28
N ALA A 561 9.66 -4.80 -8.16
CA ALA A 561 11.04 -4.94 -7.75
C ALA A 561 11.42 -6.42 -7.58
N ASP A 562 12.68 -6.70 -7.87
CA ASP A 562 13.34 -7.95 -7.51
C ASP A 562 14.05 -7.75 -6.16
N PRO A 563 13.59 -8.43 -5.10
CA PRO A 563 14.18 -8.35 -3.75
C PRO A 563 15.67 -8.67 -3.67
N ASP A 564 16.16 -9.56 -4.53
CA ASP A 564 17.52 -10.09 -4.48
C ASP A 564 18.50 -9.16 -5.19
N SER A 565 18.12 -8.67 -6.38
CA SER A 565 18.98 -7.80 -7.19
C SER A 565 18.81 -6.32 -6.90
N GLY A 566 17.68 -5.91 -6.29
CA GLY A 566 17.32 -4.52 -6.11
C GLY A 566 16.84 -3.82 -7.38
N GLU A 567 16.69 -4.55 -8.50
CA GLU A 567 16.16 -4.00 -9.76
C GLU A 567 14.70 -3.57 -9.57
N ILE A 568 14.35 -2.36 -10.03
CA ILE A 568 12.99 -1.81 -9.96
C ILE A 568 12.54 -1.37 -11.36
N ARG A 569 11.36 -1.80 -11.78
CA ARG A 569 10.73 -1.39 -13.05
C ARG A 569 9.33 -0.83 -12.79
N ARG A 570 9.01 0.31 -13.40
CA ARG A 570 7.65 0.87 -13.39
C ARG A 570 6.74 -0.02 -14.22
N PHE A 571 5.63 -0.44 -13.62
CA PHE A 571 4.65 -1.32 -14.25
C PHE A 571 3.39 -0.56 -14.67
N MET A 572 2.82 0.26 -13.79
CA MET A 572 1.57 0.98 -14.02
C MET A 572 1.70 2.46 -13.64
N VAL A 573 0.99 3.33 -14.33
CA VAL A 573 0.72 4.72 -13.90
C VAL A 573 -0.80 4.93 -13.82
N GLY A 574 -1.26 5.52 -12.72
CA GLY A 574 -2.67 5.83 -12.44
C GLY A 574 -3.19 7.09 -13.14
N PRO A 575 -4.51 7.33 -13.09
CA PRO A 575 -5.14 8.56 -13.60
C PRO A 575 -4.74 9.80 -12.79
N VAL A 576 -5.28 10.96 -13.18
CA VAL A 576 -4.94 12.26 -12.58
C VAL A 576 -5.46 12.34 -11.16
N GLY A 577 -4.59 12.77 -10.24
CA GLY A 577 -4.96 13.04 -8.84
C GLY A 577 -5.49 11.82 -8.09
N CYS A 578 -5.13 10.61 -8.52
CA CYS A 578 -5.28 9.44 -7.66
C CYS A 578 -3.97 9.19 -6.91
N GLU A 579 -4.06 8.40 -5.86
CA GLU A 579 -2.99 7.51 -5.46
C GLU A 579 -3.25 6.09 -6.01
N VAL A 580 -2.20 5.26 -5.95
CA VAL A 580 -2.32 3.83 -6.24
C VAL A 580 -2.14 3.12 -4.93
N THR A 581 -3.15 2.39 -4.48
CA THR A 581 -3.16 1.71 -3.18
C THR A 581 -4.03 0.45 -3.26
N GLY A 582 -3.89 -0.45 -2.30
CA GLY A 582 -4.58 -1.74 -2.28
C GLY A 582 -4.07 -2.71 -3.35
N ILE A 583 -3.66 -3.90 -2.94
CA ILE A 583 -3.18 -4.93 -3.88
C ILE A 583 -3.64 -6.33 -3.45
N SER A 584 -4.05 -7.13 -4.42
CA SER A 584 -4.41 -8.54 -4.22
C SER A 584 -4.20 -9.33 -5.50
N PHE A 585 -4.03 -10.65 -5.38
CA PHE A 585 -3.85 -11.54 -6.53
C PHE A 585 -4.92 -12.63 -6.56
N SER A 586 -5.35 -13.00 -7.77
CA SER A 586 -6.09 -14.25 -7.94
C SER A 586 -5.21 -15.45 -7.57
N PRO A 587 -5.76 -16.57 -7.09
CA PRO A 587 -4.95 -17.71 -6.64
C PRO A 587 -4.04 -18.30 -7.72
N ASP A 588 -4.39 -18.14 -9.00
CA ASP A 588 -3.58 -18.58 -10.13
C ASP A 588 -2.55 -17.54 -10.60
N GLN A 589 -2.45 -16.39 -9.92
CA GLN A 589 -1.53 -15.28 -10.20
C GLN A 589 -1.71 -14.65 -11.59
N LYS A 590 -2.86 -14.87 -12.25
CA LYS A 590 -3.15 -14.34 -13.60
C LYS A 590 -3.91 -13.02 -13.58
N THR A 591 -4.41 -12.62 -12.42
CA THR A 591 -5.09 -11.34 -12.22
C THR A 591 -4.52 -10.65 -10.99
N LEU A 592 -4.00 -9.44 -11.20
CA LEU A 592 -3.61 -8.51 -10.14
C LEU A 592 -4.79 -7.54 -9.96
N PHE A 593 -5.32 -7.44 -8.75
CA PHE A 593 -6.30 -6.45 -8.34
C PHE A 593 -5.59 -5.28 -7.68
N VAL A 594 -5.84 -4.05 -8.13
CA VAL A 594 -5.21 -2.84 -7.61
C VAL A 594 -6.23 -1.72 -7.47
N GLY A 595 -6.16 -0.96 -6.38
CA GLY A 595 -7.03 0.18 -6.13
C GLY A 595 -6.50 1.45 -6.80
N ILE A 596 -7.45 2.24 -7.28
CA ILE A 596 -7.26 3.63 -7.70
C ILE A 596 -8.13 4.47 -6.76
N GLN A 597 -7.49 5.12 -5.80
CA GLN A 597 -8.17 5.88 -4.76
C GLN A 597 -8.27 7.36 -5.16
N HIS A 598 -9.38 8.00 -4.79
CA HIS A 598 -9.69 9.42 -4.96
C HIS A 598 -9.33 10.08 -6.32
N PRO A 599 -9.51 9.44 -7.49
CA PRO A 599 -9.17 10.06 -8.76
C PRO A 599 -9.78 11.46 -8.89
N GLY A 600 -8.94 12.45 -9.19
CA GLY A 600 -9.33 13.85 -9.23
C GLY A 600 -9.64 14.48 -7.86
N GLU A 601 -8.93 14.15 -6.79
CA GLU A 601 -9.12 14.79 -5.47
C GLU A 601 -9.20 16.34 -5.55
N ASN A 602 -8.39 16.92 -6.44
CA ASN A 602 -8.31 18.36 -6.71
C ASN A 602 -9.08 18.78 -7.99
N GLY A 603 -9.92 17.90 -8.52
CA GLY A 603 -10.52 17.99 -9.85
C GLY A 603 -9.60 17.42 -10.93
N GLY A 604 -10.00 17.53 -12.20
CA GLY A 604 -9.15 17.16 -13.34
C GLY A 604 -9.18 15.68 -13.74
N SER A 605 -10.03 14.86 -13.09
CA SER A 605 -10.30 13.49 -13.51
C SER A 605 -11.79 13.26 -13.82
N THR A 606 -12.05 12.35 -14.74
CA THR A 606 -13.37 11.76 -15.02
C THR A 606 -13.30 10.23 -15.04
N PHE A 607 -12.22 9.65 -14.50
CA PHE A 607 -11.99 8.22 -14.44
C PHE A 607 -12.99 7.53 -13.49
N PRO A 608 -13.48 6.31 -13.80
CA PRO A 608 -13.17 5.50 -14.97
C PRO A 608 -14.11 5.68 -16.18
N GLU A 609 -15.28 6.31 -16.02
CA GLU A 609 -16.28 6.32 -17.09
C GLU A 609 -16.02 7.33 -18.20
N HIS A 610 -15.26 8.39 -17.92
CA HIS A 610 -14.97 9.48 -18.85
C HIS A 610 -16.23 10.11 -19.48
N LEU A 611 -17.30 10.20 -18.69
CA LEU A 611 -18.49 10.95 -19.08
C LEU A 611 -18.14 12.45 -19.20
N PRO A 612 -18.76 13.20 -20.13
CA PRO A 612 -18.56 14.64 -20.23
C PRO A 612 -18.91 15.34 -18.91
N ASN A 613 -17.95 16.05 -18.31
CA ASN A 613 -18.07 16.65 -16.96
C ASN A 613 -18.50 15.62 -15.89
N GLY A 614 -18.08 14.37 -16.06
CA GLY A 614 -18.40 13.26 -15.17
C GLY A 614 -17.79 13.41 -13.78
N LYS A 615 -18.37 12.66 -12.83
CA LYS A 615 -17.83 12.52 -11.48
C LYS A 615 -16.83 11.35 -11.47
N PRO A 616 -15.56 11.58 -11.11
CA PRO A 616 -14.61 10.48 -10.98
C PRO A 616 -14.98 9.59 -9.79
N ARG A 617 -14.62 8.31 -9.86
CA ARG A 617 -14.97 7.31 -8.85
C ARG A 617 -13.78 6.43 -8.51
N SER A 618 -13.45 6.36 -7.22
CA SER A 618 -12.52 5.37 -6.68
C SER A 618 -12.94 3.97 -7.15
N SER A 619 -11.97 3.22 -7.65
CA SER A 619 -12.23 1.94 -8.32
C SER A 619 -11.17 0.90 -8.01
N VAL A 620 -11.60 -0.36 -7.92
CA VAL A 620 -10.70 -1.52 -7.97
C VAL A 620 -10.58 -1.98 -9.41
N MET A 621 -9.34 -2.15 -9.87
CA MET A 621 -8.99 -2.53 -11.23
C MET A 621 -8.47 -3.97 -11.25
N ALA A 622 -8.93 -4.76 -12.23
CA ALA A 622 -8.40 -6.09 -12.50
C ALA A 622 -7.45 -6.04 -13.70
N ILE A 623 -6.16 -6.31 -13.46
CA ILE A 623 -5.10 -6.31 -14.46
C ILE A 623 -4.79 -7.75 -14.88
N SER A 624 -4.71 -7.99 -16.18
CA SER A 624 -4.40 -9.31 -16.74
C SER A 624 -3.54 -9.19 -18.01
N ARG A 625 -2.89 -10.30 -18.39
CA ARG A 625 -2.16 -10.37 -19.66
C ARG A 625 -3.10 -10.76 -20.80
N GLU A 626 -2.91 -10.15 -21.96
CA GLU A 626 -3.55 -10.56 -23.20
C GLU A 626 -2.94 -11.89 -23.69
N PHE A 627 -3.76 -12.92 -23.87
CA PHE A 627 -3.33 -14.13 -24.56
C PHE A 627 -3.34 -13.84 -26.05
N CYS A 628 -2.16 -13.56 -26.62
CA CYS A 628 -2.00 -13.49 -28.06
C CYS A 628 -2.22 -14.91 -28.62
N SER A 629 -3.43 -15.24 -29.06
CA SER A 629 -3.64 -16.44 -29.86
C SER A 629 -2.95 -16.20 -31.19
N PHE A 630 -1.73 -16.72 -31.37
CA PHE A 630 -1.19 -16.92 -32.70
C PHE A 630 -2.12 -17.92 -33.40
N LYS A 631 -3.17 -17.43 -34.06
CA LYS A 631 -3.83 -18.16 -35.15
C LYS A 631 -2.76 -18.34 -36.22
N ARG A 632 -2.02 -19.45 -36.15
CA ARG A 632 -1.26 -19.97 -37.28
C ARG A 632 -2.27 -20.14 -38.41
N SER A 633 -2.31 -19.18 -39.33
CA SER A 633 -2.92 -19.36 -40.64
C SER A 633 -2.14 -20.49 -41.32
N ARG A 634 -2.62 -21.74 -41.17
CA ARG A 634 -2.22 -22.82 -42.07
C ARG A 634 -2.76 -22.41 -43.44
N GLY A 635 -1.91 -21.78 -44.24
CA GLY A 635 -2.13 -21.63 -45.67
C GLY A 635 -2.39 -23.03 -46.25
N LYS A 636 -3.60 -23.23 -46.75
CA LYS A 636 -3.92 -24.40 -47.57
C LYS A 636 -3.19 -24.24 -48.90
N LEU A 637 -2.05 -24.91 -49.04
CA LEU A 637 -1.52 -25.29 -50.35
C LEU A 637 -2.46 -26.37 -50.92
N ALA A 638 -3.16 -26.04 -51.99
CA ALA A 638 -3.92 -27.00 -52.77
C ALA A 638 -2.95 -27.87 -53.59
N PRO A 639 -3.06 -29.21 -53.57
CA PRO A 639 -2.34 -30.05 -54.52
C PRO A 639 -3.16 -30.18 -55.81
N THR A 640 -2.60 -29.67 -56.91
CA THR A 640 -3.02 -30.00 -58.26
C THR A 640 -2.60 -31.43 -58.58
N GLY A 641 -3.55 -32.36 -58.49
CA GLY A 641 -3.38 -33.75 -58.93
C GLY A 641 -3.98 -33.94 -60.32
N VAL A 642 -3.10 -34.16 -61.30
CA VAL A 642 -3.41 -34.54 -62.68
C VAL A 642 -3.97 -35.97 -62.70
N SER A 643 -5.09 -36.15 -63.41
CA SER A 643 -5.68 -37.46 -63.71
C SER A 643 -4.89 -38.14 -64.83
N LEU A 644 -4.46 -39.38 -64.59
CA LEU A 644 -4.07 -40.35 -65.61
C LEU A 644 -4.74 -41.70 -65.32
N ARG A 645 -5.84 -41.92 -66.06
CA ARG A 645 -6.44 -43.18 -66.55
C ARG A 645 -7.93 -43.26 -66.30
#